data_AF-A0A1I2FVB7-F1
#
_entry.id   AF-A0A1I2FVB7-F1
#
_cell.length_a   1.000
_cell.length_b   1.000
_cell.length_c   1.000
_cell.angle_alpha   90.00
_cell.angle_beta   90.00
_cell.angle_gamma   90.00
#
_symmetry.space_group_name_H-M   'P 1'
#
loop_
_entity.id
_entity.type
_entity.pdbx_description
1 polymer ?
#
loop_
_entity_poly.entity_id
_entity_poly.type
_entity_poly.pdbx_seq_one_letter_code
_entity_poly.pdbx_strand_id
1 'polypeptide(L)'
;MDIVTDLTAEAVSYLTLFQDILKSKPANNLSQKLVNKKDWVELTIDDILVEDLRLSQRNRIKDLIWHSPTVADFNNLSERYFTKILHLLQWLSINVRTRDSTLQWTSLLGYKDKNTDLVLFRPPFFWRERIRAVLYTQPEERIVLVERLRYMPLQVILALADKDNKTYHIRLYQLYEGPLHTTGVPDHKDILSSADRDTYKTWWNGKEEQAKRYLTNDYKLLCALKGKNFPLPFETLFRDELIEISKARKAREKEWSITFAGKDDNTREQRTSYAHKEEVFDPLIKARDMKLMGIALSGGGIRSATFNLGILQRLASLNVLHQFDYMSTVSGGGYIGTWLTSWIKRSGSFCKINDRLSPDKSGDPLADEVRPIRWLRMFSNYLSPNVGIMSTDAWTTGITWLRNTVINQVVLLLSLLTVLSLISDIYVGWKASKDHMTALSPLQILLYTMVMLIPGSLLIAVAMRSFCKIDKESTDAHCPQIWERLKLSLSYMTKVTAFTPHLLVLWGSLCALLISMYFVATGRPPSDIKTGMWIFLIIAISALAAFLWLALRGNYHIRQDPMQNDSEIATKTLENNTHKSCKPTILAIILSSIVASAAFAFLLGIYWMNINTIYDFVNLHTIIDPEKIIAVTGVPIILEIFSIAVIIRMALMGNLFPDYRREWWGRLGGYIHRFILFWIIVSFASLIMHDLWKYYFKRLDTMDILTTLGIMGGWSGVVGWGVKKAFESKEETSKKTKNPTAKIIKIVPFIFMIGVLLIGSWINEKIRFPDNGLTPIYSGKWHWCNNLLLTLVLAGITLLLSWRIGVNEFSLHHFYRNRLIRAFLGATRSRADRIKTANAFTGFDTNDDILLSSICVENGYFGPFPLINAALNATVVSALDRQDRKAESFIFSPLYCGYDFSPTRSSTYNIDHTYEYGYRPTAEFSNKNGGPTLGTAMAISGAAVNPNSGHHSSAPLAFLLTLFNLRLGWWIGNPRRKKWRNPNPTFGLLYLIRDLIGKSDINMNFVCLSDGGHFDNMGLYELVRRRCHYILLGDGEQDEDAACEGLANAIRRCRIDFGVEIDIDITAIAKKDKESKHIVKGDIIYPGESQKKGTLIYIKTTLTGDESVDIREYALANPDFPQQSTGDQFFDEAQFESYRKLGYHSIRKIDELHLP
;
A
#
# COMPACT_ATOMS: atom_id res chain seq x y z
N MET A 1 17.24 -4.54 -2.06
CA MET A 1 18.67 -4.43 -2.35
C MET A 1 19.46 -5.38 -1.49
N ASP A 2 20.21 -6.29 -2.10
CA ASP A 2 21.35 -6.93 -1.47
C ASP A 2 22.56 -5.97 -1.42
N ILE A 3 23.69 -6.42 -0.85
CA ILE A 3 24.92 -5.62 -0.73
C ILE A 3 25.35 -5.06 -2.08
N VAL A 4 25.32 -5.90 -3.12
CA VAL A 4 25.78 -5.54 -4.46
C VAL A 4 24.89 -4.46 -5.07
N THR A 5 23.57 -4.57 -4.92
CA THR A 5 22.62 -3.58 -5.45
C THR A 5 22.76 -2.24 -4.72
N ASP A 6 22.96 -2.25 -3.39
CA ASP A 6 23.18 -1.05 -2.58
C ASP A 6 24.46 -0.32 -3.01
N LEU A 7 25.60 -1.03 -3.06
CA LEU A 7 26.88 -0.48 -3.54
C LEU A 7 26.81 0.05 -4.97
N THR A 8 26.15 -0.69 -5.86
CA THR A 8 26.01 -0.27 -7.25
C THR A 8 25.16 0.99 -7.35
N ALA A 9 24.07 1.08 -6.59
CA ALA A 9 23.21 2.25 -6.61
C ALA A 9 23.92 3.49 -6.04
N GLU A 10 24.73 3.32 -5.01
CA GLU A 10 25.59 4.38 -4.48
C GLU A 10 26.59 4.85 -5.55
N ALA A 11 27.37 3.93 -6.14
CA ALA A 11 28.32 4.25 -7.21
C ALA A 11 27.67 4.97 -8.40
N VAL A 12 26.51 4.51 -8.85
CA VAL A 12 25.76 5.14 -9.95
C VAL A 12 25.23 6.52 -9.57
N SER A 13 24.86 6.75 -8.31
CA SER A 13 24.42 8.08 -7.83
C SER A 13 25.56 9.10 -7.91
N TYR A 14 26.78 8.69 -7.54
CA TYR A 14 28.00 9.49 -7.74
C TYR A 14 28.25 9.76 -9.24
N LEU A 15 28.24 8.73 -10.09
CA LEU A 15 28.48 8.90 -11.54
C LEU A 15 27.45 9.82 -12.20
N THR A 16 26.17 9.68 -11.87
CA THR A 16 25.10 10.48 -12.48
C THR A 16 25.15 11.94 -12.10
N LEU A 17 25.47 12.25 -10.83
CA LEU A 17 25.72 13.62 -10.41
C LEU A 17 26.95 14.20 -11.11
N PHE A 18 28.02 13.41 -11.28
CA PHE A 18 29.21 13.85 -12.01
C PHE A 18 28.92 14.12 -13.49
N GLN A 19 28.15 13.26 -14.15
CA GLN A 19 27.67 13.47 -15.52
C GLN A 19 26.84 14.76 -15.65
N ASP A 20 25.95 15.04 -14.68
CA ASP A 20 25.14 16.26 -14.62
C ASP A 20 26.02 17.52 -14.45
N ILE A 21 27.02 17.46 -13.57
CA ILE A 21 28.03 18.53 -13.39
C ILE A 21 28.75 18.81 -14.71
N LEU A 22 29.26 17.78 -15.39
CA LEU A 22 29.97 17.93 -16.66
C LEU A 22 29.07 18.48 -17.78
N LYS A 23 27.82 18.02 -17.89
CA LYS A 23 26.85 18.51 -18.91
C LYS A 23 26.45 19.97 -18.70
N SER A 24 26.50 20.45 -17.47
CA SER A 24 26.06 21.81 -17.11
C SER A 24 27.01 22.93 -17.58
N LYS A 25 28.24 22.58 -18.02
CA LYS A 25 29.24 23.50 -18.57
C LYS A 25 29.72 23.00 -19.95
N PRO A 26 29.06 23.36 -21.07
CA PRO A 26 29.49 22.97 -22.41
C PRO A 26 30.85 23.56 -22.83
N ALA A 27 31.33 24.59 -22.13
CA ALA A 27 32.65 25.19 -22.34
C ALA A 27 33.80 24.47 -21.58
N ASN A 28 33.49 23.48 -20.74
CA ASN A 28 34.53 22.58 -20.24
C ASN A 28 34.97 21.73 -21.43
N ASN A 29 36.13 22.05 -22.01
CA ASN A 29 36.83 21.11 -22.88
C ASN A 29 37.03 19.85 -22.05
N LEU A 30 36.19 18.85 -22.30
CA LEU A 30 36.27 17.57 -21.62
C LEU A 30 37.72 17.11 -21.77
N SER A 31 38.46 17.02 -20.66
CA SER A 31 39.90 16.75 -20.73
C SER A 31 40.09 15.51 -21.59
N GLN A 32 41.06 15.50 -22.51
CA GLN A 32 41.29 14.35 -23.40
C GLN A 32 41.44 13.04 -22.58
N LYS A 33 41.95 13.15 -21.34
CA LYS A 33 42.04 12.05 -20.35
C LYS A 33 40.69 11.49 -19.90
N LEU A 34 39.61 12.29 -19.85
CA LEU A 34 38.26 11.81 -19.49
C LEU A 34 37.57 11.08 -20.64
N VAL A 35 38.00 11.32 -21.89
CA VAL A 35 37.46 10.70 -23.10
C VAL A 35 37.77 9.21 -23.14
N ASN A 36 39.02 8.86 -22.82
CA ASN A 36 39.51 7.50 -22.93
C ASN A 36 39.63 6.85 -21.56
N LYS A 37 38.90 5.74 -21.39
CA LYS A 37 38.85 4.97 -20.15
C LYS A 37 40.22 4.54 -19.61
N LYS A 38 41.17 4.25 -20.49
CA LYS A 38 42.51 3.79 -20.08
C LYS A 38 43.26 4.86 -19.29
N ASP A 39 42.97 6.11 -19.57
CA ASP A 39 43.69 7.26 -19.01
C ASP A 39 43.10 7.66 -17.65
N TRP A 40 41.98 7.05 -17.23
CA TRP A 40 41.35 7.29 -15.93
C TRP A 40 42.21 6.83 -14.74
N VAL A 41 43.16 5.92 -14.96
CA VAL A 41 44.12 5.50 -13.92
C VAL A 41 45.06 6.64 -13.54
N GLU A 42 45.39 7.51 -14.51
CA GLU A 42 46.37 8.59 -14.36
C GLU A 42 45.75 9.95 -13.99
N LEU A 43 44.43 9.99 -13.76
CA LEU A 43 43.74 11.21 -13.35
C LEU A 43 44.21 11.67 -11.96
N THR A 44 44.36 12.98 -11.80
CA THR A 44 44.52 13.64 -10.49
C THR A 44 43.23 14.36 -10.09
N ILE A 45 43.16 14.86 -8.85
CA ILE A 45 41.98 15.60 -8.39
C ILE A 45 41.79 16.90 -9.19
N ASP A 46 42.89 17.56 -9.56
CA ASP A 46 42.90 18.80 -10.34
C ASP A 46 42.33 18.60 -11.76
N ASP A 47 42.43 17.39 -12.32
CA ASP A 47 41.88 17.06 -13.65
C ASP A 47 40.33 17.04 -13.66
N ILE A 48 39.67 16.92 -12.49
CA ILE A 48 38.21 16.74 -12.37
C ILE A 48 37.53 17.74 -11.43
N LEU A 49 38.28 18.50 -10.63
CA LEU A 49 37.76 19.44 -9.66
C LEU A 49 37.02 20.58 -10.39
N VAL A 50 35.82 20.93 -9.89
CA VAL A 50 35.03 22.05 -10.41
C VAL A 50 34.67 22.98 -9.26
N GLU A 51 35.17 24.22 -9.31
CA GLU A 51 34.97 25.21 -8.25
C GLU A 51 33.54 25.82 -8.30
N ASP A 52 33.05 26.23 -9.48
CA ASP A 52 31.71 26.82 -9.58
C ASP A 52 30.59 25.77 -9.78
N LEU A 53 30.10 25.24 -8.66
CA LEU A 53 28.93 24.34 -8.62
C LEU A 53 27.61 25.09 -8.36
N ARG A 54 26.55 24.74 -9.10
CA ARG A 54 25.18 25.25 -8.88
C ARG A 54 24.65 24.79 -7.52
N LEU A 55 23.79 25.57 -6.85
CA LEU A 55 23.24 25.17 -5.55
C LEU A 55 22.57 23.78 -5.57
N SER A 56 21.84 23.44 -6.64
CA SER A 56 21.23 22.11 -6.77
C SER A 56 22.25 20.98 -6.77
N GLN A 57 23.44 21.19 -7.36
CA GLN A 57 24.56 20.25 -7.35
C GLN A 57 25.20 20.21 -5.95
N ARG A 58 25.40 21.37 -5.31
CA ARG A 58 25.91 21.46 -3.93
C ARG A 58 25.04 20.68 -2.94
N ASN A 59 23.72 20.84 -3.04
CA ASN A 59 22.75 20.14 -2.20
C ASN A 59 22.81 18.62 -2.42
N ARG A 60 22.92 18.16 -3.67
CA ARG A 60 23.07 16.73 -3.97
C ARG A 60 24.40 16.14 -3.46
N ILE A 61 25.50 16.89 -3.58
CA ILE A 61 26.80 16.50 -3.01
C ILE A 61 26.68 16.33 -1.49
N LYS A 62 26.05 17.31 -0.84
CA LYS A 62 25.74 17.24 0.59
C LYS A 62 24.92 15.98 0.89
N ASP A 63 23.84 15.71 0.17
CA ASP A 63 23.01 14.53 0.44
C ASP A 63 23.79 13.20 0.32
N LEU A 64 24.74 13.09 -0.61
CA LEU A 64 25.57 11.90 -0.81
C LEU A 64 26.68 11.72 0.24
N ILE A 65 27.27 12.79 0.75
CA ILE A 65 28.47 12.71 1.62
C ILE A 65 28.16 13.00 3.08
N TRP A 66 27.03 13.65 3.36
CA TRP A 66 26.75 14.22 4.67
C TRP A 66 26.11 13.23 5.64
N HIS A 67 26.79 12.99 6.77
CA HIS A 67 26.35 12.02 7.80
C HIS A 67 26.16 12.61 9.22
N SER A 68 26.50 13.88 9.47
CA SER A 68 26.38 14.56 10.79
C SER A 68 25.35 15.71 10.77
N PRO A 69 24.77 16.16 11.89
CA PRO A 69 23.82 17.29 11.90
C PRO A 69 24.49 18.68 11.89
N THR A 70 25.78 18.81 12.21
CA THR A 70 26.49 20.11 12.30
C THR A 70 27.29 20.39 11.04
N VAL A 71 26.97 21.47 10.31
CA VAL A 71 27.56 21.86 9.02
C VAL A 71 29.09 21.74 8.98
N ALA A 72 29.61 20.97 8.01
CA ALA A 72 31.00 21.02 7.58
C ALA A 72 31.20 22.08 6.51
N ASP A 73 32.45 22.55 6.33
CA ASP A 73 32.83 23.42 5.22
C ASP A 73 32.46 22.77 3.89
N PHE A 74 31.68 23.49 3.07
CA PHE A 74 31.24 22.99 1.77
C PHE A 74 32.43 22.72 0.83
N ASN A 75 33.50 23.51 0.92
CA ASN A 75 34.70 23.31 0.11
C ASN A 75 35.35 21.96 0.42
N ASN A 76 35.37 21.55 1.68
CA ASN A 76 35.84 20.23 2.07
C ASN A 76 34.90 19.12 1.55
N LEU A 77 33.59 19.34 1.54
CA LEU A 77 32.62 18.36 1.01
C LEU A 77 32.74 18.18 -0.51
N SER A 78 32.94 19.27 -1.26
CA SER A 78 33.14 19.20 -2.71
C SER A 78 34.45 18.47 -3.04
N GLU A 79 35.56 18.79 -2.37
CA GLU A 79 36.84 18.11 -2.57
C GLU A 79 36.72 16.60 -2.29
N ARG A 80 36.03 16.22 -1.20
CA ARG A 80 35.76 14.80 -0.87
C ARG A 80 34.89 14.11 -1.91
N TYR A 81 33.90 14.81 -2.48
CA TYR A 81 33.09 14.29 -3.57
C TYR A 81 33.94 13.93 -4.78
N PHE A 82 34.76 14.88 -5.24
CA PHE A 82 35.63 14.65 -6.39
C PHE A 82 36.69 13.59 -6.08
N THR A 83 37.21 13.51 -4.86
CA THR A 83 38.10 12.41 -4.43
C THR A 83 37.43 11.04 -4.58
N LYS A 84 36.18 10.90 -4.14
CA LYS A 84 35.41 9.64 -4.30
C LYS A 84 35.16 9.32 -5.76
N ILE A 85 34.84 10.33 -6.59
CA ILE A 85 34.68 10.16 -8.04
C ILE A 85 35.98 9.69 -8.68
N LEU A 86 37.12 10.30 -8.34
CA LEU A 86 38.43 9.90 -8.85
C LEU A 86 38.70 8.41 -8.55
N HIS A 87 38.54 8.03 -7.29
CA HIS A 87 38.68 6.64 -6.84
C HIS A 87 37.73 5.69 -7.57
N LEU A 88 36.48 6.10 -7.80
CA LEU A 88 35.51 5.30 -8.53
C LEU A 88 35.90 5.15 -10.00
N LEU A 89 36.36 6.21 -10.66
CA LEU A 89 36.83 6.15 -12.06
C LEU A 89 38.06 5.26 -12.22
N GLN A 90 39.01 5.34 -11.29
CA GLN A 90 40.18 4.45 -11.24
C GLN A 90 39.78 2.99 -11.01
N TRP A 91 38.81 2.72 -10.14
CA TRP A 91 38.29 1.37 -9.94
C TRP A 91 37.58 0.84 -11.20
N LEU A 92 36.77 1.69 -11.86
CA LEU A 92 36.07 1.35 -13.10
C LEU A 92 37.03 1.11 -14.26
N SER A 93 38.16 1.82 -14.33
CA SER A 93 39.16 1.67 -15.39
C SER A 93 39.83 0.29 -15.37
N ILE A 94 40.11 -0.22 -14.16
CA ILE A 94 40.73 -1.52 -13.92
C ILE A 94 39.71 -2.66 -14.09
N ASN A 95 38.56 -2.57 -13.44
CA ASN A 95 37.68 -3.72 -13.23
C ASN A 95 36.61 -3.93 -14.31
N VAL A 96 36.17 -2.87 -14.99
CA VAL A 96 35.14 -3.00 -16.03
C VAL A 96 35.81 -3.13 -17.40
N ARG A 97 35.67 -4.26 -18.11
CA ARG A 97 36.20 -4.37 -19.49
C ARG A 97 35.22 -3.74 -20.49
N THR A 98 35.69 -2.81 -21.34
CA THR A 98 34.91 -2.21 -22.44
C THR A 98 35.25 -2.76 -23.82
N ARG A 99 36.32 -3.58 -23.95
CA ARG A 99 36.71 -4.24 -25.19
C ARG A 99 36.19 -5.67 -25.21
N ASP A 100 35.19 -5.91 -26.05
CA ASP A 100 35.04 -7.21 -26.70
C ASP A 100 34.78 -6.95 -28.19
N SER A 101 35.84 -7.08 -28.99
CA SER A 101 35.79 -7.08 -30.45
C SER A 101 35.56 -8.50 -31.01
N THR A 102 35.21 -9.46 -30.16
CA THR A 102 34.94 -10.87 -30.53
C THR A 102 33.55 -11.36 -30.14
N LEU A 103 32.72 -10.47 -29.60
CA LEU A 103 31.28 -10.70 -29.44
C LEU A 103 30.57 -9.52 -30.11
N GLN A 104 29.83 -9.81 -31.19
CA GLN A 104 29.02 -8.87 -31.97
C GLN A 104 27.87 -8.26 -31.13
N TRP A 105 28.26 -7.42 -30.17
CA TRP A 105 27.54 -6.37 -29.41
C TRP A 105 26.80 -5.32 -30.23
N THR A 106 27.39 -4.94 -31.36
CA THR A 106 27.13 -3.65 -32.00
C THR A 106 26.02 -3.68 -33.06
N SER A 107 25.47 -4.85 -33.40
CA SER A 107 24.41 -4.96 -34.41
C SER A 107 22.98 -5.01 -33.86
N LEU A 108 22.79 -5.05 -32.53
CA LEU A 108 21.48 -5.42 -31.95
C LEU A 108 20.79 -4.39 -31.07
N LEU A 109 21.28 -3.16 -31.00
CA LEU A 109 20.53 -2.07 -30.37
C LEU A 109 19.79 -1.17 -31.36
N GLY A 110 19.91 -1.37 -32.69
CA GLY A 110 19.31 -0.47 -33.68
C GLY A 110 19.81 0.98 -33.62
N TYR A 111 20.65 1.31 -32.64
CA TYR A 111 21.49 2.49 -32.64
C TYR A 111 22.57 2.27 -33.67
N LYS A 112 22.38 2.86 -34.86
CA LYS A 112 23.55 3.25 -35.66
C LYS A 112 24.40 4.13 -34.75
N ASP A 113 25.54 3.63 -34.28
CA ASP A 113 26.60 4.43 -33.66
C ASP A 113 27.12 5.39 -34.75
N LYS A 114 26.33 6.42 -35.02
CA LYS A 114 26.71 7.65 -35.68
C LYS A 114 26.89 8.68 -34.58
N ASN A 115 27.83 8.42 -33.66
CA ASN A 115 28.62 9.43 -32.96
C ASN A 115 29.53 8.77 -31.93
N THR A 116 30.70 9.39 -31.79
CA THR A 116 31.69 9.25 -30.73
C THR A 116 31.10 9.51 -29.34
N ASP A 117 30.24 8.63 -28.84
CA ASP A 117 29.68 8.75 -27.49
C ASP A 117 30.73 8.31 -26.45
N LEU A 118 31.20 9.29 -25.67
CA LEU A 118 32.14 9.11 -24.56
C LEU A 118 31.63 8.05 -23.57
N VAL A 119 32.48 7.07 -23.22
CA VAL A 119 32.15 5.96 -22.32
C VAL A 119 31.51 6.44 -21.01
N LEU A 120 31.97 7.58 -20.47
CA LEU A 120 31.46 8.18 -19.25
C LEU A 120 29.97 8.53 -19.31
N PHE A 121 29.45 8.98 -20.46
CA PHE A 121 28.05 9.44 -20.60
C PHE A 121 27.06 8.33 -20.96
N ARG A 122 27.48 7.06 -20.89
CA ARG A 122 26.57 5.92 -20.98
C ARG A 122 25.50 5.98 -19.86
N PRO A 123 24.28 5.50 -20.14
CA PRO A 123 23.15 5.64 -19.22
C PRO A 123 23.38 4.89 -17.90
N PRO A 124 22.70 5.28 -16.80
CA PRO A 124 22.86 4.66 -15.47
C PRO A 124 22.70 3.14 -15.47
N PHE A 125 21.80 2.63 -16.30
CA PHE A 125 21.55 1.20 -16.46
C PHE A 125 22.81 0.44 -16.93
N PHE A 126 23.55 0.99 -17.90
CA PHE A 126 24.80 0.38 -18.38
C PHE A 126 25.83 0.22 -17.26
N TRP A 127 26.04 1.29 -16.47
CA TRP A 127 26.98 1.25 -15.35
C TRP A 127 26.52 0.28 -14.26
N ARG A 128 25.22 0.24 -13.99
CA ARG A 128 24.63 -0.68 -13.01
C ARG A 128 24.93 -2.13 -13.34
N GLU A 129 24.72 -2.56 -14.57
CA GLU A 129 25.02 -3.95 -14.98
C GLU A 129 26.50 -4.30 -14.87
N ARG A 130 27.38 -3.40 -15.32
CA ARG A 130 28.83 -3.65 -15.32
C ARG A 130 29.42 -3.72 -13.92
N ILE A 131 29.01 -2.82 -13.03
CA ILE A 131 29.47 -2.82 -11.64
C ILE A 131 28.95 -4.08 -10.92
N ARG A 132 27.67 -4.43 -11.08
CA ARG A 132 27.10 -5.67 -10.49
C ARG A 132 27.87 -6.91 -10.92
N ALA A 133 28.15 -7.04 -12.22
CA ALA A 133 28.86 -8.20 -12.76
C ALA A 133 30.23 -8.41 -12.09
N VAL A 134 30.99 -7.33 -11.88
CA VAL A 134 32.27 -7.39 -11.15
C VAL A 134 32.04 -7.80 -9.68
N LEU A 135 31.11 -7.14 -8.98
CA LEU A 135 30.91 -7.38 -7.54
C LEU A 135 30.38 -8.78 -7.20
N TYR A 136 29.68 -9.46 -8.12
CA TYR A 136 29.30 -10.86 -7.94
C TYR A 136 30.42 -11.84 -8.34
N THR A 137 31.18 -11.55 -9.39
CA THR A 137 32.26 -12.44 -9.86
C THR A 137 33.49 -12.37 -8.96
N GLN A 138 33.75 -11.22 -8.34
CA GLN A 138 34.90 -10.97 -7.48
C GLN A 138 34.43 -10.36 -6.16
N PRO A 139 34.05 -11.17 -5.15
CA PRO A 139 33.57 -10.67 -3.86
C PRO A 139 34.55 -9.76 -3.12
N GLU A 140 35.86 -9.94 -3.34
CA GLU A 140 36.91 -9.09 -2.74
C GLU A 140 36.83 -7.62 -3.24
N GLU A 141 36.38 -7.41 -4.48
CA GLU A 141 36.19 -6.05 -5.03
C GLU A 141 35.08 -5.28 -4.30
N ARG A 142 34.20 -5.97 -3.55
CA ARG A 142 33.22 -5.31 -2.69
C ARG A 142 33.90 -4.55 -1.56
N ILE A 143 34.97 -5.10 -0.97
CA ILE A 143 35.75 -4.43 0.08
C ILE A 143 36.45 -3.21 -0.52
N VAL A 144 37.11 -3.39 -1.66
CA VAL A 144 37.82 -2.31 -2.36
C VAL A 144 36.86 -1.17 -2.70
N LEU A 145 35.69 -1.47 -3.28
CA LEU A 145 34.71 -0.45 -3.65
C LEU A 145 34.13 0.27 -2.43
N VAL A 146 33.87 -0.44 -1.33
CA VAL A 146 33.43 0.13 -0.04
C VAL A 146 34.46 1.13 0.50
N GLU A 147 35.75 0.80 0.43
CA GLU A 147 36.85 1.69 0.84
C GLU A 147 36.97 2.91 -0.09
N ARG A 148 36.81 2.72 -1.41
CA ARG A 148 36.85 3.82 -2.40
C ARG A 148 35.68 4.79 -2.26
N LEU A 149 34.46 4.29 -2.09
CA LEU A 149 33.26 5.10 -1.88
C LEU A 149 33.16 5.66 -0.45
N ARG A 150 33.95 5.12 0.48
CA ARG A 150 33.86 5.36 1.92
C ARG A 150 32.43 5.12 2.46
N TYR A 151 31.81 4.03 2.01
CA TYR A 151 30.42 3.72 2.26
C TYR A 151 30.24 2.23 2.56
N MET A 152 29.64 1.90 3.71
CA MET A 152 29.26 0.56 4.10
C MET A 152 27.79 0.29 3.75
N PRO A 153 27.47 -0.84 3.09
CA PRO A 153 26.10 -1.21 2.73
C PRO A 153 25.21 -1.35 3.96
N LEU A 154 23.96 -0.94 3.81
CA LEU A 154 23.00 -0.94 4.90
C LEU A 154 22.80 -2.34 5.50
N GLN A 155 22.76 -3.40 4.69
CA GLN A 155 22.50 -4.75 5.19
C GLN A 155 23.61 -5.21 6.14
N VAL A 156 24.86 -4.82 5.87
CA VAL A 156 26.00 -5.10 6.75
C VAL A 156 25.85 -4.34 8.06
N ILE A 157 25.49 -3.05 7.99
CA ILE A 157 25.25 -2.23 9.19
C ILE A 157 24.12 -2.83 10.03
N LEU A 158 23.03 -3.27 9.43
CA LEU A 158 21.90 -3.90 10.13
C LEU A 158 22.25 -5.27 10.72
N ALA A 159 23.09 -6.05 10.03
CA ALA A 159 23.60 -7.31 10.55
C ALA A 159 24.51 -7.08 11.78
N LEU A 160 25.21 -5.95 11.86
CA LEU A 160 26.08 -5.56 12.97
C LEU A 160 25.35 -4.79 14.09
N ALA A 161 24.34 -3.99 13.76
CA ALA A 161 23.63 -3.10 14.67
C ALA A 161 22.54 -3.80 15.48
N ASP A 162 22.25 -3.28 16.68
CA ASP A 162 21.12 -3.72 17.48
C ASP A 162 19.79 -3.19 16.90
N LYS A 163 18.69 -3.91 17.16
CA LYS A 163 17.38 -3.71 16.50
C LYS A 163 16.76 -2.32 16.73
N ASP A 164 17.19 -1.59 17.75
CA ASP A 164 16.57 -0.32 18.17
C ASP A 164 17.46 0.92 17.91
N ASN A 165 18.52 0.80 17.09
CA ASN A 165 19.31 1.96 16.68
C ASN A 165 18.45 2.98 15.91
N LYS A 166 18.55 4.26 16.29
CA LYS A 166 17.88 5.37 15.60
C LYS A 166 18.37 5.45 14.15
N THR A 167 17.49 5.84 13.23
CA THR A 167 17.79 6.01 11.79
C THR A 167 19.04 6.89 11.55
N TYR A 168 19.23 7.92 12.38
CA TYR A 168 20.42 8.76 12.36
C TYR A 168 21.72 7.97 12.57
N HIS A 169 21.78 7.13 13.60
CA HIS A 169 22.97 6.34 13.89
C HIS A 169 23.26 5.32 12.79
N ILE A 170 22.22 4.73 12.19
CA ILE A 170 22.39 3.84 11.03
C ILE A 170 23.08 4.59 9.89
N ARG A 171 22.63 5.81 9.56
CA ARG A 171 23.28 6.65 8.53
C ARG A 171 24.70 7.04 8.90
N LEU A 172 24.98 7.33 10.18
CA LEU A 172 26.32 7.62 10.66
C LEU A 172 27.26 6.40 10.50
N TYR A 173 26.77 5.20 10.79
CA TYR A 173 27.53 3.96 10.67
C TYR A 173 27.77 3.49 9.23
N GLN A 174 26.99 4.00 8.26
CA GLN A 174 27.27 3.76 6.84
C GLN A 174 28.54 4.47 6.36
N LEU A 175 29.03 5.49 7.06
CA LEU A 175 30.36 6.02 6.79
C LEU A 175 31.40 4.93 7.10
N TYR A 176 32.37 4.72 6.21
CA TYR A 176 33.44 3.75 6.43
C TYR A 176 34.75 4.25 5.83
N GLU A 177 35.86 4.20 6.57
CA GLU A 177 37.15 4.75 6.11
C GLU A 177 38.27 3.70 5.97
N GLY A 178 37.97 2.41 6.19
CA GLY A 178 38.96 1.33 6.13
C GLY A 178 39.98 1.33 7.28
N PRO A 179 40.94 0.40 7.27
CA PRO A 179 42.04 0.38 8.24
C PRO A 179 42.93 1.61 8.05
N LEU A 180 43.47 2.12 9.16
CA LEU A 180 44.28 3.33 9.34
C LEU A 180 45.59 3.45 8.52
N HIS A 181 45.81 2.65 7.48
CA HIS A 181 47.08 2.57 6.77
C HIS A 181 46.91 2.91 5.30
N THR A 182 47.22 4.16 4.93
CA THR A 182 48.15 4.46 3.81
C THR A 182 48.42 5.94 3.61
N THR A 183 47.61 6.87 4.14
CA THR A 183 47.92 8.32 4.04
C THR A 183 47.39 9.11 5.24
N GLY A 184 48.07 9.02 6.38
CA GLY A 184 48.30 10.10 7.35
C GLY A 184 47.18 10.98 7.95
N VAL A 185 45.91 10.95 7.53
CA VAL A 185 44.87 11.84 8.09
C VAL A 185 43.46 11.22 7.97
N PRO A 186 42.96 10.48 8.99
CA PRO A 186 41.53 10.30 9.17
C PRO A 186 41.01 11.46 10.01
N ASP A 187 41.00 12.69 9.46
CA ASP A 187 40.46 13.82 10.22
C ASP A 187 38.94 13.87 10.06
N HIS A 188 38.28 13.06 10.90
CA HIS A 188 36.84 13.20 11.14
C HIS A 188 36.45 14.63 11.58
N LYS A 189 37.41 15.55 11.88
CA LYS A 189 37.15 16.97 12.18
C LYS A 189 36.42 17.71 11.10
N ASP A 190 36.60 17.32 9.84
CA ASP A 190 36.09 18.11 8.74
C ASP A 190 34.69 17.68 8.29
N ILE A 191 34.18 16.53 8.76
CA ILE A 191 32.89 15.94 8.31
C ILE A 191 31.98 15.56 9.48
N LEU A 192 32.53 15.24 10.66
CA LEU A 192 31.77 14.82 11.84
C LEU A 192 32.04 15.74 13.05
N SER A 193 30.97 16.01 13.81
CA SER A 193 31.09 16.61 15.14
C SER A 193 31.97 15.74 16.06
N SER A 194 32.53 16.34 17.12
CA SER A 194 33.30 15.59 18.14
C SER A 194 32.49 14.45 18.76
N ALA A 195 31.22 14.70 19.11
CA ALA A 195 30.32 13.70 19.69
C ALA A 195 29.99 12.56 18.71
N ASP A 196 29.75 12.87 17.44
CA ASP A 196 29.46 11.84 16.42
C ASP A 196 30.69 11.00 16.12
N ARG A 197 31.88 11.61 16.14
CA ARG A 197 33.15 10.91 15.97
C ARG A 197 33.40 9.90 17.08
N ASP A 198 33.19 10.29 18.33
CA ASP A 198 33.36 9.37 19.47
C ASP A 198 32.36 8.23 19.39
N THR A 199 31.11 8.54 19.01
CA THR A 199 30.05 7.54 18.78
C THR A 199 30.42 6.58 17.64
N TYR A 200 30.92 7.11 16.53
CA TYR A 200 31.37 6.35 15.36
C TYR A 200 32.54 5.42 15.73
N LYS A 201 33.60 5.96 16.34
CA LYS A 201 34.80 5.20 16.73
C LYS A 201 34.47 4.07 17.69
N THR A 202 33.68 4.38 18.72
CA THR A 202 33.24 3.39 19.72
C THR A 202 32.43 2.28 19.07
N TRP A 203 31.59 2.59 18.09
CA TRP A 203 30.76 1.60 17.43
C TRP A 203 31.55 0.68 16.48
N TRP A 204 32.48 1.23 15.69
CA TRP A 204 33.29 0.46 14.74
C TRP A 204 34.39 -0.39 15.41
N ASN A 205 34.80 -0.03 16.63
CA ASN A 205 35.79 -0.79 17.38
C ASN A 205 35.36 -2.26 17.54
N GLY A 206 36.20 -3.18 17.04
CA GLY A 206 35.96 -4.63 17.08
C GLY A 206 34.93 -5.18 16.07
N LYS A 207 34.29 -4.35 15.24
CA LYS A 207 33.27 -4.79 14.25
C LYS A 207 33.77 -4.90 12.81
N GLU A 208 34.94 -4.32 12.49
CA GLU A 208 35.45 -4.21 11.13
C GLU A 208 35.70 -5.58 10.44
N GLU A 209 36.38 -6.50 11.13
CA GLU A 209 36.63 -7.86 10.63
C GLU A 209 35.32 -8.61 10.33
N GLN A 210 34.31 -8.42 11.18
CA GLN A 210 33.00 -9.01 10.97
C GLN A 210 32.27 -8.38 9.78
N ALA A 211 32.40 -7.06 9.58
CA ALA A 211 31.84 -6.36 8.43
C ALA A 211 32.43 -6.88 7.11
N LYS A 212 33.77 -7.02 7.04
CA LYS A 212 34.47 -7.57 5.85
C LYS A 212 34.02 -8.99 5.53
N ARG A 213 33.86 -9.85 6.55
CA ARG A 213 33.30 -11.20 6.38
C ARG A 213 31.88 -11.20 5.83
N TYR A 214 31.04 -10.23 6.20
CA TYR A 214 29.70 -10.10 5.65
C TYR A 214 29.67 -9.53 4.22
N LEU A 215 30.64 -8.70 3.85
CA LEU A 215 30.79 -8.22 2.46
C LEU A 215 31.14 -9.35 1.50
N THR A 216 32.01 -10.28 1.91
CA THR A 216 32.49 -11.37 1.04
C THR A 216 31.64 -12.64 1.12
N ASN A 217 30.90 -12.88 2.22
CA ASN A 217 30.06 -14.06 2.39
C ASN A 217 28.58 -13.71 2.60
N ASP A 218 27.82 -13.78 1.50
CA ASP A 218 26.38 -13.50 1.46
C ASP A 218 25.55 -14.44 2.36
N TYR A 219 25.97 -15.69 2.55
CA TYR A 219 25.25 -16.66 3.38
C TYR A 219 25.33 -16.29 4.87
N LYS A 220 26.52 -15.93 5.35
CA LYS A 220 26.72 -15.48 6.74
C LYS A 220 25.94 -14.20 7.02
N LEU A 221 25.93 -13.26 6.08
CA LEU A 221 25.09 -12.06 6.18
C LEU A 221 23.61 -12.43 6.28
N LEU A 222 23.12 -13.29 5.38
CA LEU A 222 21.73 -13.71 5.36
C LEU A 222 21.31 -14.39 6.67
N CYS A 223 22.15 -15.26 7.21
CA CYS A 223 21.92 -15.91 8.51
C CYS A 223 21.84 -14.88 9.65
N ALA A 224 22.72 -13.87 9.65
CA ALA A 224 22.67 -12.80 10.64
C ALA A 224 21.38 -11.96 10.55
N LEU A 225 20.96 -11.60 9.33
CA LEU A 225 19.72 -10.84 9.08
C LEU A 225 18.47 -11.64 9.47
N LYS A 226 18.42 -12.94 9.13
CA LYS A 226 17.36 -13.87 9.52
C LYS A 226 17.28 -14.00 11.06
N GLY A 227 18.41 -14.21 11.73
CA GLY A 227 18.47 -14.27 13.20
C GLY A 227 17.98 -12.97 13.87
N LYS A 228 18.16 -11.83 13.21
CA LYS A 228 17.64 -10.53 13.68
C LYS A 228 16.18 -10.26 13.26
N ASN A 229 15.48 -11.18 12.60
CA ASN A 229 14.12 -10.97 12.08
C ASN A 229 14.03 -9.67 11.25
N PHE A 230 14.98 -9.43 10.35
CA PHE A 230 14.95 -8.29 9.43
C PHE A 230 14.14 -8.63 8.17
N PRO A 231 13.35 -7.71 7.57
CA PRO A 231 12.68 -7.99 6.30
C PRO A 231 13.69 -8.02 5.16
N LEU A 232 13.54 -8.98 4.26
CA LEU A 232 14.47 -9.21 3.17
C LEU A 232 13.97 -8.54 1.88
N PRO A 233 14.88 -8.17 0.98
CA PRO A 233 14.53 -7.71 -0.36
C PRO A 233 14.42 -8.88 -1.35
N PHE A 234 13.82 -8.63 -2.51
CA PHE A 234 13.66 -9.64 -3.57
C PHE A 234 14.98 -10.23 -4.09
N GLU A 235 16.07 -9.47 -4.21
CA GLU A 235 17.32 -10.03 -4.76
C GLU A 235 17.86 -11.17 -3.88
N THR A 236 17.68 -11.05 -2.56
CA THR A 236 18.10 -12.04 -1.59
C THR A 236 17.29 -13.34 -1.69
N LEU A 237 15.97 -13.24 -1.84
CA LEU A 237 15.13 -14.44 -1.97
C LEU A 237 15.28 -15.09 -3.34
N PHE A 238 15.50 -14.31 -4.40
CA PHE A 238 15.58 -14.84 -5.76
C PHE A 238 16.75 -15.82 -5.91
N ARG A 239 17.86 -15.58 -5.20
CA ARG A 239 18.98 -16.52 -5.13
C ARG A 239 18.55 -17.89 -4.57
N ASP A 240 17.85 -17.91 -3.45
CA ASP A 240 17.38 -19.14 -2.80
C ASP A 240 16.36 -19.88 -3.68
N GLU A 241 15.46 -19.15 -4.37
CA GLU A 241 14.52 -19.73 -5.34
C GLU A 241 15.24 -20.44 -6.50
N LEU A 242 16.28 -19.83 -7.08
CA LEU A 242 17.05 -20.45 -8.17
C LEU A 242 17.80 -21.71 -7.74
N ILE A 243 18.27 -21.76 -6.49
CA ILE A 243 18.87 -22.96 -5.90
C ILE A 243 17.82 -24.07 -5.78
N GLU A 244 16.64 -23.74 -5.28
CA GLU A 244 15.53 -24.69 -5.14
C GLU A 244 15.08 -25.25 -6.50
N ILE A 245 14.99 -24.40 -7.53
CA ILE A 245 14.69 -24.82 -8.91
C ILE A 245 15.78 -25.75 -9.44
N SER A 246 17.05 -25.44 -9.19
CA SER A 246 18.17 -26.30 -9.61
C SER A 246 18.08 -27.69 -8.96
N LYS A 247 17.69 -27.77 -7.68
CA LYS A 247 17.44 -29.04 -6.98
C LYS A 247 16.24 -29.78 -7.61
N ALA A 248 15.16 -29.07 -7.90
CA ALA A 248 13.94 -29.66 -8.47
C ALA A 248 14.17 -30.21 -9.88
N ARG A 249 14.90 -29.49 -10.75
CA ARG A 249 15.30 -29.98 -12.08
C ARG A 249 16.06 -31.31 -12.00
N LYS A 250 17.09 -31.39 -11.15
CA LYS A 250 17.86 -32.62 -10.95
C LYS A 250 17.00 -33.79 -10.45
N ALA A 251 16.08 -33.52 -9.52
CA ALA A 251 15.17 -34.54 -9.02
C ALA A 251 14.23 -35.05 -10.12
N ARG A 252 13.67 -34.15 -10.96
CA ARG A 252 12.84 -34.51 -12.12
C ARG A 252 13.62 -35.29 -13.17
N GLU A 253 14.84 -34.87 -13.51
CA GLU A 253 15.70 -35.57 -14.47
C GLU A 253 16.03 -36.99 -14.00
N LYS A 254 16.31 -37.18 -12.71
CA LYS A 254 16.56 -38.50 -12.11
C LYS A 254 15.31 -39.38 -12.15
N GLU A 255 14.14 -38.83 -11.86
CA GLU A 255 12.86 -39.56 -11.94
C GLU A 255 12.55 -40.00 -13.38
N TRP A 256 12.83 -39.09 -14.33
CA TRP A 256 12.60 -39.32 -15.75
C TRP A 256 13.54 -40.38 -16.33
N SER A 257 14.83 -40.32 -15.99
CA SER A 257 15.81 -41.30 -16.47
C SER A 257 15.48 -42.72 -15.99
N ILE A 258 15.02 -42.89 -14.75
CA ILE A 258 14.58 -44.19 -14.21
C ILE A 258 13.34 -44.71 -14.95
N THR A 259 12.42 -43.84 -15.35
CA THR A 259 11.16 -44.23 -15.99
C THR A 259 11.36 -44.71 -17.44
N PHE A 260 12.35 -44.16 -18.15
CA PHE A 260 12.62 -44.49 -19.56
C PHE A 260 13.83 -45.42 -19.78
N ALA A 261 14.64 -45.69 -18.74
CA ALA A 261 15.71 -46.69 -18.82
C ALA A 261 15.15 -48.11 -18.63
N GLY A 262 14.68 -48.70 -19.73
CA GLY A 262 14.89 -50.14 -19.93
C GLY A 262 16.40 -50.43 -19.94
N LYS A 263 16.78 -51.61 -19.45
CA LYS A 263 18.16 -52.13 -19.34
C LYS A 263 19.12 -51.58 -20.42
N ASP A 264 20.31 -51.19 -19.95
CA ASP A 264 21.50 -50.79 -20.72
C ASP A 264 21.61 -49.29 -21.06
N ASP A 265 22.12 -48.50 -20.09
CA ASP A 265 23.23 -47.59 -20.40
C ASP A 265 23.94 -47.11 -19.12
N ASN A 266 25.00 -47.82 -18.70
CA ASN A 266 25.87 -47.47 -17.58
C ASN A 266 26.90 -46.37 -17.92
N THR A 267 26.64 -45.55 -18.95
CA THR A 267 27.67 -44.66 -19.54
C THR A 267 27.35 -43.17 -19.51
N ARG A 268 26.48 -42.71 -18.60
CA ARG A 268 26.16 -41.27 -18.43
C ARG A 268 26.34 -40.68 -17.04
N GLU A 269 27.17 -41.31 -16.20
CA GLU A 269 27.41 -40.84 -14.82
C GLU A 269 28.53 -39.78 -14.65
N GLN A 270 29.05 -39.19 -15.73
CA GLN A 270 30.21 -38.29 -15.65
C GLN A 270 29.98 -36.79 -15.95
N ARG A 271 28.75 -36.28 -15.85
CA ARG A 271 28.55 -34.82 -15.81
C ARG A 271 27.65 -34.39 -14.66
N THR A 272 28.25 -33.61 -13.76
CA THR A 272 27.67 -32.75 -12.71
C THR A 272 27.62 -33.28 -11.27
N SER A 273 28.77 -33.77 -10.76
CA SER A 273 29.08 -33.66 -9.33
C SER A 273 29.45 -32.20 -8.96
N TYR A 274 28.47 -31.29 -8.95
CA TYR A 274 28.62 -30.05 -8.19
C TYR A 274 28.31 -30.35 -6.73
N ALA A 275 29.32 -30.85 -6.03
CA ALA A 275 29.40 -30.75 -4.58
C ALA A 275 29.25 -29.28 -4.18
N HIS A 276 28.51 -29.01 -3.10
CA HIS A 276 28.28 -27.67 -2.54
C HIS A 276 29.60 -26.89 -2.36
N LYS A 277 30.00 -26.13 -3.36
CA LYS A 277 30.72 -24.87 -3.17
C LYS A 277 29.67 -23.77 -3.21
N GLU A 278 29.67 -22.94 -2.16
CA GLU A 278 28.86 -21.73 -2.03
C GLU A 278 29.25 -20.71 -3.12
N GLU A 279 28.97 -21.00 -4.38
CA GLU A 279 29.31 -20.08 -5.47
C GLU A 279 28.41 -18.84 -5.37
N VAL A 280 29.07 -17.69 -5.25
CA VAL A 280 28.47 -16.37 -5.36
C VAL A 280 28.18 -16.13 -6.84
N PHE A 281 26.93 -15.85 -7.19
CA PHE A 281 26.50 -15.57 -8.56
C PHE A 281 25.50 -14.42 -8.58
N ASP A 282 25.43 -13.66 -9.67
CA ASP A 282 24.35 -12.68 -9.87
C ASP A 282 23.04 -13.45 -10.17
N PRO A 283 21.99 -13.30 -9.34
CA PRO A 283 20.72 -13.99 -9.57
C PRO A 283 20.11 -13.70 -10.95
N LEU A 284 20.27 -12.48 -11.48
CA LEU A 284 19.70 -12.11 -12.78
C LEU A 284 20.44 -12.80 -13.94
N ILE A 285 21.78 -12.86 -13.86
CA ILE A 285 22.60 -13.55 -14.86
C ILE A 285 22.34 -15.06 -14.81
N LYS A 286 22.28 -15.64 -13.60
CA LYS A 286 21.99 -17.06 -13.44
C LYS A 286 20.60 -17.42 -13.97
N ALA A 287 19.59 -16.59 -13.70
CA ALA A 287 18.24 -16.79 -14.23
C ALA A 287 18.21 -16.84 -15.76
N ARG A 288 18.93 -15.92 -16.41
CA ARG A 288 19.11 -15.90 -17.87
C ARG A 288 19.82 -17.16 -18.37
N ASP A 289 20.94 -17.53 -17.75
CA ASP A 289 21.74 -18.67 -18.18
C ASP A 289 21.00 -20.01 -17.94
N MET A 290 20.15 -20.08 -16.91
CA MET A 290 19.26 -21.22 -16.65
C MET A 290 18.10 -21.32 -17.65
N LYS A 291 17.84 -20.29 -18.47
CA LYS A 291 16.70 -20.19 -19.39
C LYS A 291 15.38 -20.62 -18.73
N LEU A 292 15.05 -19.95 -17.62
CA LEU A 292 13.90 -20.32 -16.80
C LEU A 292 12.60 -20.35 -17.61
N MET A 293 11.78 -21.37 -17.37
CA MET A 293 10.48 -21.52 -18.02
C MET A 293 9.35 -21.39 -16.99
N GLY A 294 8.36 -20.56 -17.29
CA GLY A 294 7.22 -20.28 -16.42
C GLY A 294 5.90 -20.62 -17.09
N ILE A 295 4.96 -21.14 -16.31
CA ILE A 295 3.55 -21.20 -16.69
C ILE A 295 2.76 -20.20 -15.83
N ALA A 296 1.93 -19.38 -16.47
CA ALA A 296 1.03 -18.44 -15.84
C ALA A 296 -0.42 -18.89 -16.03
N LEU A 297 -1.14 -19.03 -14.93
CA LEU A 297 -2.56 -19.41 -14.91
C LEU A 297 -3.37 -18.23 -14.37
N SER A 298 -4.13 -17.60 -15.27
CA SER A 298 -4.91 -16.39 -15.00
C SER A 298 -6.05 -16.58 -14.00
N GLY A 299 -6.59 -15.47 -13.49
CA GLY A 299 -7.81 -15.43 -12.69
C GLY A 299 -9.10 -15.58 -13.51
N GLY A 300 -10.25 -15.52 -12.82
CA GLY A 300 -11.57 -15.73 -13.44
C GLY A 300 -12.41 -16.83 -12.77
N GLY A 301 -12.12 -17.16 -11.51
CA GLY A 301 -12.87 -18.15 -10.73
C GLY A 301 -12.82 -19.56 -11.32
N ILE A 302 -13.89 -20.33 -11.10
CA ILE A 302 -13.95 -21.73 -11.56
C ILE A 302 -13.85 -21.90 -13.09
N ARG A 303 -14.30 -20.91 -13.86
CA ARG A 303 -14.13 -20.91 -15.33
C ARG A 303 -12.66 -21.04 -15.72
N SER A 304 -11.84 -20.13 -15.21
CA SER A 304 -10.40 -20.12 -15.50
C SER A 304 -9.72 -21.37 -14.94
N ALA A 305 -10.12 -21.85 -13.76
CA ALA A 305 -9.59 -23.09 -13.18
C ALA A 305 -9.82 -24.30 -14.12
N THR A 306 -11.02 -24.39 -14.69
CA THR A 306 -11.45 -25.50 -15.54
C THR A 306 -10.81 -25.45 -16.92
N PHE A 307 -10.73 -24.26 -17.53
CA PHE A 307 -10.01 -24.06 -18.79
C PHE A 307 -8.51 -24.40 -18.64
N ASN A 308 -7.86 -23.90 -17.59
CA ASN A 308 -6.45 -24.17 -17.32
C ASN A 308 -6.18 -25.64 -16.98
N LEU A 309 -7.13 -26.37 -16.37
CA LEU A 309 -7.04 -27.82 -16.24
C LEU A 309 -6.89 -28.48 -17.62
N GLY A 310 -7.69 -28.08 -18.60
CA GLY A 310 -7.58 -28.55 -19.98
C GLY A 310 -6.19 -28.33 -20.58
N ILE A 311 -5.64 -27.11 -20.43
CA ILE A 311 -4.29 -26.77 -20.87
C ILE A 311 -3.25 -27.69 -20.21
N LEU A 312 -3.32 -27.87 -18.88
CA LEU A 312 -2.39 -28.73 -18.14
C LEU A 312 -2.47 -30.20 -18.61
N GLN A 313 -3.68 -30.71 -18.87
CA GLN A 313 -3.87 -32.05 -19.44
C GLN A 313 -3.25 -32.18 -20.83
N ARG A 314 -3.33 -31.13 -21.65
CA ARG A 314 -2.74 -31.14 -22.98
C ARG A 314 -1.21 -31.08 -22.93
N LEU A 315 -0.64 -30.24 -22.07
CA LEU A 315 0.81 -30.17 -21.82
C LEU A 315 1.36 -31.52 -21.30
N ALA A 316 0.60 -32.21 -20.46
CA ALA A 316 0.97 -33.54 -19.98
C ALA A 316 0.88 -34.61 -21.09
N SER A 317 -0.12 -34.54 -21.96
CA SER A 317 -0.27 -35.44 -23.12
C SER A 317 0.85 -35.25 -24.15
N LEU A 318 1.29 -34.00 -24.34
CA LEU A 318 2.48 -33.67 -25.14
C LEU A 318 3.80 -33.92 -24.40
N ASN A 319 3.73 -34.34 -23.13
CA ASN A 319 4.88 -34.69 -22.30
C ASN A 319 5.86 -33.53 -22.01
N VAL A 320 5.40 -32.29 -22.04
CA VAL A 320 6.24 -31.07 -21.88
C VAL A 320 6.12 -30.41 -20.51
N LEU A 321 5.15 -30.81 -19.69
CA LEU A 321 4.87 -30.18 -18.39
C LEU A 321 6.06 -30.22 -17.41
N HIS A 322 6.94 -31.23 -17.52
CA HIS A 322 8.13 -31.37 -16.67
C HIS A 322 9.22 -30.32 -16.91
N GLN A 323 9.16 -29.61 -18.05
CA GLN A 323 10.16 -28.62 -18.43
C GLN A 323 9.95 -27.26 -17.73
N PHE A 324 8.75 -27.00 -17.18
CA PHE A 324 8.45 -25.74 -16.49
C PHE A 324 9.06 -25.68 -15.08
N ASP A 325 9.67 -24.55 -14.75
CA ASP A 325 10.32 -24.29 -13.46
C ASP A 325 9.44 -23.52 -12.49
N TYR A 326 8.63 -22.59 -13.00
CA TYR A 326 7.73 -21.76 -12.21
C TYR A 326 6.28 -21.99 -12.61
N MET A 327 5.38 -21.92 -11.63
CA MET A 327 3.94 -21.87 -11.84
C MET A 327 3.37 -20.65 -11.11
N SER A 328 3.07 -19.61 -11.86
CA SER A 328 2.48 -18.37 -11.37
C SER A 328 0.97 -18.40 -11.51
N THR A 329 0.27 -18.12 -10.43
CA THR A 329 -1.17 -18.36 -10.34
C THR A 329 -1.90 -17.18 -9.73
N VAL A 330 -3.13 -16.95 -10.19
CA VAL A 330 -4.02 -15.89 -9.70
C VAL A 330 -5.42 -16.46 -9.59
N SER A 331 -6.12 -16.23 -8.48
CA SER A 331 -7.55 -16.54 -8.32
C SER A 331 -7.93 -17.95 -8.79
N GLY A 332 -8.75 -18.09 -9.84
CA GLY A 332 -9.10 -19.36 -10.49
C GLY A 332 -7.91 -20.23 -10.91
N GLY A 333 -6.87 -19.62 -11.50
CA GLY A 333 -5.59 -20.29 -11.78
C GLY A 333 -4.89 -20.76 -10.51
N GLY A 334 -5.09 -20.07 -9.39
CA GLY A 334 -4.68 -20.50 -8.05
C GLY A 334 -5.40 -21.76 -7.58
N TYR A 335 -6.67 -21.93 -7.90
CA TYR A 335 -7.41 -23.15 -7.53
C TYR A 335 -6.80 -24.39 -8.18
N ILE A 336 -6.59 -24.33 -9.49
CA ILE A 336 -6.07 -25.48 -10.24
C ILE A 336 -4.56 -25.66 -10.07
N GLY A 337 -3.80 -24.56 -9.96
CA GLY A 337 -2.36 -24.64 -9.72
C GLY A 337 -2.04 -25.24 -8.35
N THR A 338 -2.73 -24.82 -7.29
CA THR A 338 -2.54 -25.42 -5.96
C THR A 338 -3.08 -26.85 -5.87
N TRP A 339 -4.15 -27.19 -6.60
CA TRP A 339 -4.58 -28.58 -6.79
C TRP A 339 -3.45 -29.43 -7.37
N LEU A 340 -2.84 -29.02 -8.48
CA LEU A 340 -1.73 -29.74 -9.12
C LEU A 340 -0.51 -29.83 -8.19
N THR A 341 -0.12 -28.74 -7.54
CA THR A 341 0.96 -28.71 -6.55
C THR A 341 0.69 -29.70 -5.40
N SER A 342 -0.54 -29.73 -4.87
CA SER A 342 -0.91 -30.65 -3.79
C SER A 342 -0.89 -32.12 -4.24
N TRP A 343 -1.26 -32.38 -5.50
CA TRP A 343 -1.26 -33.73 -6.07
C TRP A 343 0.16 -34.26 -6.24
N ILE A 344 1.06 -33.46 -6.82
CA ILE A 344 2.49 -33.79 -6.96
C ILE A 344 3.13 -34.03 -5.59
N LYS A 345 2.82 -33.17 -4.61
CA LYS A 345 3.32 -33.29 -3.25
C LYS A 345 2.91 -34.61 -2.58
N ARG A 346 1.65 -35.02 -2.75
CA ARG A 346 1.11 -36.24 -2.13
C ARG A 346 1.50 -37.51 -2.87
N SER A 347 1.70 -37.46 -4.19
CA SER A 347 2.19 -38.61 -4.96
C SER A 347 3.68 -38.88 -4.74
N GLY A 348 4.46 -37.84 -4.42
CA GLY A 348 5.92 -37.90 -4.28
C GLY A 348 6.64 -38.16 -5.61
N SER A 349 5.94 -38.04 -6.74
CA SER A 349 6.44 -38.39 -8.07
C SER A 349 5.74 -37.52 -9.11
N PHE A 350 6.51 -36.75 -9.87
CA PHE A 350 5.99 -35.86 -10.89
C PHE A 350 5.61 -36.62 -12.18
N CYS A 351 6.40 -37.63 -12.56
CA CYS A 351 6.18 -38.41 -13.78
C CYS A 351 4.83 -39.15 -13.72
N LYS A 352 4.51 -39.77 -12.56
CA LYS A 352 3.22 -40.42 -12.33
C LYS A 352 2.05 -39.45 -12.50
N ILE A 353 2.18 -38.20 -12.04
CA ILE A 353 1.13 -37.20 -12.19
C ILE A 353 0.98 -36.76 -13.65
N ASN A 354 2.10 -36.58 -14.36
CA ASN A 354 2.08 -36.27 -15.78
C ASN A 354 1.34 -37.36 -16.58
N ASP A 355 1.57 -38.64 -16.28
CA ASP A 355 0.87 -39.74 -16.96
C ASP A 355 -0.62 -39.82 -16.59
N ARG A 356 -0.96 -39.58 -15.32
CA ARG A 356 -2.35 -39.56 -14.81
C ARG A 356 -3.17 -38.37 -15.30
N LEU A 357 -2.50 -37.26 -15.63
CA LEU A 357 -3.13 -36.05 -16.14
C LEU A 357 -3.45 -36.18 -17.64
N SER A 358 -2.66 -36.97 -18.38
CA SER A 358 -2.88 -37.22 -19.80
C SER A 358 -4.06 -38.18 -20.03
N PRO A 359 -5.13 -37.74 -20.74
CA PRO A 359 -6.22 -38.62 -21.12
C PRO A 359 -5.79 -39.78 -22.04
N ASP A 360 -4.72 -39.60 -22.81
CA ASP A 360 -4.22 -40.60 -23.75
C ASP A 360 -3.53 -41.78 -23.03
N LYS A 361 -2.88 -41.51 -21.90
CA LYS A 361 -2.22 -42.53 -21.07
C LYS A 361 -3.14 -43.12 -20.00
N SER A 362 -3.99 -42.29 -19.41
CA SER A 362 -4.90 -42.66 -18.32
C SER A 362 -6.36 -42.42 -18.74
N GLY A 363 -6.81 -43.19 -19.72
CA GLY A 363 -8.11 -43.01 -20.36
C GLY A 363 -9.31 -43.53 -19.58
N ASP A 364 -9.11 -44.34 -18.53
CA ASP A 364 -10.23 -44.87 -17.72
C ASP A 364 -10.73 -43.80 -16.71
N PRO A 365 -11.96 -43.28 -16.87
CA PRO A 365 -12.51 -42.25 -15.98
C PRO A 365 -12.90 -42.80 -14.60
N LEU A 366 -13.00 -44.11 -14.43
CA LEU A 366 -13.37 -44.76 -13.17
C LEU A 366 -12.15 -45.22 -12.37
N ALA A 367 -10.96 -45.22 -12.98
CA ALA A 367 -9.73 -45.59 -12.31
C ALA A 367 -9.45 -44.68 -11.10
N ASP A 368 -9.03 -45.29 -9.99
CA ASP A 368 -8.72 -44.56 -8.74
C ASP A 368 -7.60 -43.53 -8.93
N GLU A 369 -6.76 -43.70 -9.94
CA GLU A 369 -5.66 -42.79 -10.25
C GLU A 369 -6.09 -41.48 -10.92
N VAL A 370 -7.20 -41.46 -11.67
CA VAL A 370 -7.78 -40.26 -12.31
C VAL A 370 -8.85 -39.62 -11.40
N ARG A 371 -9.14 -40.24 -10.26
CA ARG A 371 -10.11 -39.77 -9.26
C ARG A 371 -9.98 -38.29 -8.89
N PRO A 372 -8.79 -37.68 -8.75
CA PRO A 372 -8.69 -36.25 -8.45
C PRO A 372 -9.35 -35.35 -9.50
N ILE A 373 -9.34 -35.74 -10.78
CA ILE A 373 -10.03 -35.00 -11.86
C ILE A 373 -11.53 -35.20 -11.78
N ARG A 374 -11.99 -36.44 -11.58
CA ARG A 374 -13.41 -36.77 -11.37
C ARG A 374 -13.98 -36.04 -10.14
N TRP A 375 -13.18 -35.89 -9.08
CA TRP A 375 -13.58 -35.15 -7.89
C TRP A 375 -13.80 -33.68 -8.20
N LEU A 376 -12.93 -33.04 -8.98
CA LEU A 376 -13.15 -31.65 -9.41
C LEU A 376 -14.47 -31.49 -10.17
N ARG A 377 -14.82 -32.45 -11.04
CA ARG A 377 -16.12 -32.47 -11.72
C ARG A 377 -17.29 -32.60 -10.75
N MET A 378 -17.19 -33.46 -9.74
CA MET A 378 -18.24 -33.61 -8.71
C MET A 378 -18.40 -32.37 -7.83
N PHE A 379 -17.36 -31.56 -7.69
CA PHE A 379 -17.35 -30.30 -6.93
C PHE A 379 -17.26 -29.09 -7.86
N SER A 380 -17.73 -29.20 -9.11
CA SER A 380 -17.84 -28.06 -10.05
C SER A 380 -18.71 -26.94 -9.46
N ASN A 381 -19.65 -27.29 -8.60
CA ASN A 381 -20.32 -26.37 -7.70
C ASN A 381 -19.75 -26.50 -6.27
N TYR A 382 -18.60 -25.86 -6.02
CA TYR A 382 -17.88 -26.03 -4.76
C TYR A 382 -18.50 -25.27 -3.57
N LEU A 383 -19.26 -24.20 -3.83
CA LEU A 383 -19.92 -23.40 -2.78
C LEU A 383 -21.14 -24.13 -2.21
N SER A 384 -21.94 -24.78 -3.06
CA SER A 384 -23.12 -25.56 -2.66
C SER A 384 -23.31 -26.77 -3.57
N PRO A 385 -22.60 -27.89 -3.32
CA PRO A 385 -22.63 -29.07 -4.18
C PRO A 385 -24.04 -29.65 -4.39
N ASN A 386 -24.88 -29.59 -3.35
CA ASN A 386 -26.29 -29.94 -3.46
C ASN A 386 -27.11 -28.67 -3.72
N VAL A 387 -27.54 -28.50 -4.97
CA VAL A 387 -28.32 -27.33 -5.39
C VAL A 387 -29.79 -27.54 -5.00
N GLY A 388 -30.35 -26.60 -4.24
CA GLY A 388 -31.76 -26.62 -3.86
C GLY A 388 -32.05 -25.74 -2.64
N ILE A 389 -33.19 -25.04 -2.63
CA ILE A 389 -33.57 -24.17 -1.51
C ILE A 389 -33.82 -24.94 -0.20
N MET A 390 -34.09 -26.25 -0.30
CA MET A 390 -34.23 -27.17 0.82
C MET A 390 -32.95 -27.96 1.12
N SER A 391 -31.84 -27.68 0.41
CA SER A 391 -30.57 -28.35 0.67
C SER A 391 -29.94 -27.81 1.96
N THR A 392 -29.34 -28.71 2.73
CA THR A 392 -28.63 -28.35 3.97
C THR A 392 -27.45 -27.43 3.70
N ASP A 393 -26.78 -27.56 2.55
CA ASP A 393 -25.65 -26.72 2.13
C ASP A 393 -26.08 -25.26 1.88
N ALA A 394 -27.21 -25.03 1.21
CA ALA A 394 -27.73 -23.69 0.94
C ALA A 394 -28.10 -22.96 2.25
N TRP A 395 -28.83 -23.63 3.15
CA TRP A 395 -29.15 -23.09 4.47
C TRP A 395 -27.92 -22.85 5.33
N THR A 396 -26.94 -23.76 5.32
CA THR A 396 -25.69 -23.58 6.06
C THR A 396 -24.95 -22.34 5.58
N THR A 397 -24.90 -22.10 4.26
CA THR A 397 -24.29 -20.90 3.67
C THR A 397 -25.00 -19.63 4.11
N GLY A 398 -26.34 -19.60 3.95
CA GLY A 398 -27.16 -18.44 4.33
C GLY A 398 -27.10 -18.13 5.82
N ILE A 399 -27.21 -19.14 6.69
CA ILE A 399 -27.17 -18.97 8.15
C ILE A 399 -25.77 -18.56 8.62
N THR A 400 -24.70 -19.13 8.03
CA THR A 400 -23.32 -18.74 8.39
C THR A 400 -23.05 -17.29 8.01
N TRP A 401 -23.48 -16.87 6.82
CA TRP A 401 -23.42 -15.47 6.41
C TRP A 401 -24.22 -14.59 7.36
N LEU A 402 -25.51 -14.90 7.61
CA LEU A 402 -26.39 -14.13 8.48
C LEU A 402 -25.80 -13.97 9.89
N ARG A 403 -25.35 -15.06 10.51
CA ARG A 403 -24.70 -15.06 11.82
C ARG A 403 -23.51 -14.10 11.85
N ASN A 404 -22.60 -14.24 10.89
CA ASN A 404 -21.38 -13.41 10.84
C ASN A 404 -21.70 -11.93 10.56
N THR A 405 -22.69 -11.67 9.69
CA THR A 405 -23.17 -10.32 9.37
C THR A 405 -23.78 -9.65 10.59
N VAL A 406 -24.68 -10.33 11.32
CA VAL A 406 -25.31 -9.80 12.54
C VAL A 406 -24.25 -9.47 13.59
N ILE A 407 -23.25 -10.33 13.80
CA ILE A 407 -22.17 -10.08 14.77
C ILE A 407 -21.39 -8.80 14.44
N ASN A 408 -20.98 -8.61 13.17
CA ASN A 408 -20.27 -7.39 12.76
C ASN A 408 -21.17 -6.15 12.80
N GLN A 409 -22.45 -6.29 12.42
CA GLN A 409 -23.43 -5.20 12.47
C GLN A 409 -23.69 -4.73 13.90
N VAL A 410 -23.74 -5.62 14.89
CA VAL A 410 -23.87 -5.24 16.30
C VAL A 410 -22.68 -4.38 16.73
N VAL A 411 -21.45 -4.75 16.36
CA VAL A 411 -20.25 -3.96 16.69
C VAL A 411 -20.29 -2.57 16.02
N LEU A 412 -20.65 -2.51 14.74
CA LEU A 412 -20.79 -1.24 14.02
C LEU A 412 -21.91 -0.36 14.61
N LEU A 413 -23.06 -0.95 14.91
CA LEU A 413 -24.19 -0.27 15.53
C LEU A 413 -23.81 0.28 16.91
N LEU A 414 -23.18 -0.51 17.77
CA LEU A 414 -22.73 -0.04 19.09
C LEU A 414 -21.70 1.09 18.99
N SER A 415 -20.79 1.02 18.00
CA SER A 415 -19.86 2.12 17.73
C SER A 415 -20.58 3.40 17.29
N LEU A 416 -21.60 3.28 16.44
CA LEU A 416 -22.44 4.39 16.00
C LEU A 416 -23.23 4.98 17.18
N LEU A 417 -23.86 4.12 17.98
CA LEU A 417 -24.61 4.53 19.18
C LEU A 417 -23.70 5.25 20.16
N THR A 418 -22.48 4.75 20.39
CA THR A 418 -21.50 5.42 21.27
C THR A 418 -21.18 6.84 20.78
N VAL A 419 -20.99 7.02 19.46
CA VAL A 419 -20.71 8.35 18.88
C VAL A 419 -21.92 9.28 18.97
N LEU A 420 -23.12 8.80 18.62
CA LEU A 420 -24.34 9.59 18.70
C LEU A 420 -24.65 9.99 20.16
N SER A 421 -24.48 9.05 21.08
CA SER A 421 -24.62 9.19 22.53
C SER A 421 -23.65 10.23 23.09
N LEU A 422 -22.38 10.19 22.66
CA LEU A 422 -21.38 11.17 23.05
C LEU A 422 -21.76 12.60 22.61
N ILE A 423 -22.28 12.77 21.39
CA ILE A 423 -22.73 14.09 20.90
C ILE A 423 -23.94 14.59 21.70
N SER A 424 -24.86 13.70 22.07
CA SER A 424 -25.97 14.06 22.96
C SER A 424 -25.46 14.50 24.34
N ASP A 425 -24.46 13.83 24.92
CA ASP A 425 -23.88 14.23 26.22
C ASP A 425 -23.13 15.56 26.15
N ILE A 426 -22.46 15.82 25.03
CA ILE A 426 -21.83 17.11 24.76
C ILE A 426 -22.89 18.22 24.74
N TYR A 427 -24.03 18.01 24.07
CA TYR A 427 -25.15 18.96 24.07
C TYR A 427 -25.79 19.14 25.46
N VAL A 428 -26.02 18.07 26.20
CA VAL A 428 -26.59 18.16 27.56
C VAL A 428 -25.62 18.88 28.51
N GLY A 429 -24.33 18.60 28.42
CA GLY A 429 -23.30 19.32 29.18
C GLY A 429 -23.26 20.80 28.82
N TRP A 430 -23.30 21.11 27.52
CA TRP A 430 -23.41 22.47 27.00
C TRP A 430 -24.65 23.21 27.54
N LYS A 431 -25.81 22.55 27.59
CA LYS A 431 -27.05 23.11 28.16
C LYS A 431 -26.98 23.29 29.67
N ALA A 432 -26.46 22.31 30.41
CA ALA A 432 -26.33 22.36 31.87
C ALA A 432 -25.35 23.45 32.35
N SER A 433 -24.33 23.76 31.54
CA SER A 433 -23.36 24.83 31.84
C SER A 433 -23.81 26.24 31.41
N LYS A 434 -24.98 26.38 30.76
CA LYS A 434 -25.51 27.66 30.28
C LYS A 434 -25.64 28.71 31.39
N ASP A 435 -26.16 28.33 32.55
CA ASP A 435 -26.40 29.23 33.68
C ASP A 435 -25.11 29.79 34.31
N HIS A 436 -23.98 29.10 34.15
CA HIS A 436 -22.69 29.60 34.63
C HIS A 436 -22.09 30.67 33.71
N MET A 437 -22.54 30.74 32.45
CA MET A 437 -22.02 31.67 31.44
C MET A 437 -22.74 33.02 31.44
N THR A 438 -23.94 33.10 32.01
CA THR A 438 -24.73 34.34 32.08
C THR A 438 -24.21 35.34 33.11
N ALA A 439 -23.41 34.88 34.09
CA ALA A 439 -22.90 35.68 35.19
C ALA A 439 -21.44 36.17 35.01
N LEU A 440 -20.91 36.13 33.77
CA LEU A 440 -19.50 36.46 33.53
C LEU A 440 -19.22 37.96 33.56
N SER A 441 -18.26 38.37 34.38
CA SER A 441 -17.77 39.76 34.41
C SER A 441 -16.89 40.07 33.19
N PRO A 442 -16.72 41.35 32.78
CA PRO A 442 -15.85 41.71 31.66
C PRO A 442 -14.40 41.21 31.81
N LEU A 443 -13.90 41.15 33.05
CA LEU A 443 -12.58 40.59 33.36
C LEU A 443 -12.53 39.08 33.12
N GLN A 444 -13.59 38.34 33.46
CA GLN A 444 -13.69 36.91 33.20
C GLN A 444 -13.81 36.65 31.69
N ILE A 445 -14.56 37.46 30.94
CA ILE A 445 -14.65 37.36 29.48
C ILE A 445 -13.26 37.53 28.86
N LEU A 446 -12.51 38.56 29.27
CA LEU A 446 -11.12 38.76 28.84
C LEU A 446 -10.22 37.56 29.17
N LEU A 447 -10.36 36.99 30.37
CA LEU A 447 -9.57 35.81 30.77
C LEU A 447 -9.92 34.59 29.90
N TYR A 448 -11.20 34.31 29.68
CA TYR A 448 -11.64 33.20 28.83
C TYR A 448 -11.19 33.37 27.38
N THR A 449 -11.28 34.58 26.79
CA THR A 449 -10.81 34.83 25.43
C THR A 449 -9.29 34.67 25.31
N MET A 450 -8.53 35.08 26.34
CA MET A 450 -7.08 34.82 26.43
C MET A 450 -6.78 33.32 26.50
N VAL A 451 -7.46 32.58 27.38
CA VAL A 451 -7.28 31.13 27.52
C VAL A 451 -7.64 30.40 26.23
N MET A 452 -8.64 30.83 25.46
CA MET A 452 -9.01 30.21 24.18
C MET A 452 -7.99 30.50 23.07
N LEU A 453 -7.48 31.72 22.96
CA LEU A 453 -6.67 32.15 21.81
C LEU A 453 -5.16 31.93 22.00
N ILE A 454 -4.63 32.00 23.23
CA ILE A 454 -3.19 31.83 23.49
C ILE A 454 -2.69 30.40 23.15
N PRO A 455 -3.33 29.30 23.61
CA PRO A 455 -2.89 27.95 23.28
C PRO A 455 -2.98 27.66 21.77
N GLY A 456 -4.06 28.11 21.12
CA GLY A 456 -4.22 27.98 19.66
C GLY A 456 -3.12 28.73 18.89
N SER A 457 -2.86 29.99 19.24
CA SER A 457 -1.80 30.79 18.61
C SER A 457 -0.39 30.22 18.89
N LEU A 458 -0.16 29.64 20.08
CA LEU A 458 1.09 28.95 20.41
C LEU A 458 1.28 27.69 19.55
N LEU A 459 0.25 26.84 19.44
CA LEU A 459 0.29 25.63 18.60
C LEU A 459 0.60 25.97 17.13
N ILE A 460 -0.05 27.01 16.59
CA ILE A 460 0.19 27.47 15.22
C ILE A 460 1.60 28.06 15.09
N ALA A 461 2.06 28.85 16.06
CA ALA A 461 3.42 29.40 16.06
C ALA A 461 4.50 28.29 16.09
N VAL A 462 4.28 27.23 16.89
CA VAL A 462 5.15 26.05 16.92
C VAL A 462 5.13 25.32 15.57
N ALA A 463 3.96 25.14 14.96
CA ALA A 463 3.85 24.55 13.62
C ALA A 463 4.60 25.37 12.57
N MET A 464 4.41 26.69 12.56
CA MET A 464 5.08 27.61 11.62
C MET A 464 6.61 27.59 11.78
N ARG A 465 7.12 27.49 13.02
CA ARG A 465 8.56 27.40 13.28
C ARG A 465 9.20 26.11 12.78
N SER A 466 8.43 25.03 12.63
CA SER A 466 9.00 23.77 12.12
C SER A 466 9.51 23.86 10.68
N PHE A 467 9.03 24.84 9.90
CA PHE A 467 9.48 25.11 8.54
C PHE A 467 10.78 25.92 8.47
N CYS A 468 11.04 26.80 9.46
CA CYS A 468 12.19 27.72 9.43
C CYS A 468 13.55 27.04 9.66
N LYS A 469 13.59 25.74 9.99
CA LYS A 469 14.86 25.03 10.25
C LYS A 469 15.34 24.18 9.06
N ILE A 470 14.67 24.27 7.90
CA ILE A 470 14.97 23.43 6.73
C ILE A 470 16.12 23.97 5.87
N ASP A 471 16.68 25.17 6.10
CA ASP A 471 17.91 25.58 5.40
C ASP A 471 18.91 26.45 6.20
N LYS A 472 20.19 26.04 6.10
CA LYS A 472 21.48 26.77 6.14
C LYS A 472 22.06 27.24 7.49
N GLU A 473 23.25 26.78 7.89
CA GLU A 473 24.58 27.19 7.36
C GLU A 473 25.01 28.64 7.68
N SER A 474 24.39 29.34 8.64
CA SER A 474 25.00 30.54 9.22
C SER A 474 25.42 30.29 10.67
N THR A 475 26.73 30.16 10.87
CA THR A 475 27.41 30.55 12.11
C THR A 475 27.11 32.03 12.39
N ASP A 476 25.96 32.31 12.99
CA ASP A 476 25.80 33.32 14.05
C ASP A 476 24.34 33.56 14.45
N ALA A 477 24.22 33.86 15.75
CA ALA A 477 23.11 34.50 16.45
C ALA A 477 21.82 33.69 16.77
N HIS A 478 21.79 33.26 18.03
CA HIS A 478 20.60 33.17 18.90
C HIS A 478 19.54 32.10 18.53
N CYS A 479 19.87 30.85 18.84
CA CYS A 479 18.85 29.93 19.34
C CYS A 479 18.24 30.54 20.62
N PRO A 480 16.92 30.70 20.77
CA PRO A 480 16.35 31.08 22.06
C PRO A 480 16.72 29.98 23.06
N GLN A 481 17.56 30.31 24.05
CA GLN A 481 18.11 29.43 25.10
C GLN A 481 17.10 28.44 25.73
N ILE A 482 15.80 28.71 25.61
CA ILE A 482 14.70 27.87 26.07
C ILE A 482 14.68 26.49 25.38
N TRP A 483 15.01 26.39 24.09
CA TRP A 483 14.86 25.13 23.34
C TRP A 483 16.02 24.15 23.54
N GLU A 484 17.23 24.67 23.78
CA GLU A 484 18.35 23.84 24.27
C GLU A 484 18.11 23.36 25.71
N ARG A 485 17.55 24.22 26.58
CA ARG A 485 17.16 23.82 27.95
C ARG A 485 16.10 22.72 27.97
N LEU A 486 15.22 22.66 26.98
CA LEU A 486 14.15 21.64 26.89
C LEU A 486 14.60 20.31 26.25
N LYS A 487 15.84 20.18 25.73
CA LYS A 487 16.37 18.96 25.08
C LYS A 487 15.43 18.34 24.02
N LEU A 488 14.61 19.14 23.34
CA LEU A 488 13.64 18.63 22.35
C LEU A 488 14.33 18.38 21.00
N SER A 489 14.53 17.10 20.67
CA SER A 489 15.15 16.69 19.38
C SER A 489 14.31 17.12 18.16
N LEU A 490 14.96 17.40 17.02
CA LEU A 490 14.30 17.77 15.75
C LEU A 490 13.24 16.74 15.31
N SER A 491 13.51 15.46 15.53
CA SER A 491 12.57 14.36 15.25
C SER A 491 11.33 14.37 16.14
N TYR A 492 11.46 14.84 17.38
CA TYR A 492 10.29 15.02 18.25
C TYR A 492 9.46 16.22 17.79
N MET A 493 10.10 17.31 17.37
CA MET A 493 9.41 18.49 16.85
C MET A 493 8.63 18.20 15.56
N THR A 494 9.20 17.43 14.62
CA THR A 494 8.47 17.04 13.40
C THR A 494 7.29 16.11 13.68
N LYS A 495 7.41 15.21 14.66
CA LYS A 495 6.28 14.40 15.12
C LYS A 495 5.19 15.26 15.76
N VAL A 496 5.55 16.18 16.64
CA VAL A 496 4.60 17.11 17.27
C VAL A 496 3.90 17.95 16.20
N THR A 497 4.62 18.47 15.20
CA THR A 497 4.04 19.31 14.14
C THR A 497 3.13 18.56 13.18
N ALA A 498 3.36 17.25 12.98
CA ALA A 498 2.45 16.39 12.24
C ALA A 498 1.10 16.20 12.95
N PHE A 499 1.08 16.19 14.29
CA PHE A 499 -0.16 16.09 15.09
C PHE A 499 -0.83 17.46 15.32
N THR A 500 -0.13 18.57 15.16
CA THR A 500 -0.66 19.92 15.43
C THR A 500 -1.98 20.24 14.73
N PRO A 501 -2.21 19.91 13.44
CA PRO A 501 -3.50 20.18 12.79
C PRO A 501 -4.68 19.51 13.49
N HIS A 502 -4.52 18.28 13.98
CA HIS A 502 -5.57 17.57 14.71
C HIS A 502 -5.86 18.22 16.07
N LEU A 503 -4.82 18.61 16.80
CA LEU A 503 -4.95 19.34 18.07
C LEU A 503 -5.61 20.70 17.87
N LEU A 504 -5.29 21.41 16.77
CA LEU A 504 -5.89 22.69 16.44
C LEU A 504 -7.36 22.58 16.09
N VAL A 505 -7.75 21.57 15.31
CA VAL A 505 -9.17 21.30 15.03
C VAL A 505 -9.90 20.97 16.33
N LEU A 506 -9.34 20.12 17.19
CA LEU A 506 -9.95 19.77 18.48
C LEU A 506 -10.12 21.00 19.38
N TRP A 507 -9.05 21.78 19.55
CA TRP A 507 -9.05 22.99 20.38
C TRP A 507 -9.99 24.06 19.81
N GLY A 508 -9.92 24.33 18.51
CA GLY A 508 -10.80 25.27 17.83
C GLY A 508 -12.27 24.88 17.96
N SER A 509 -12.58 23.58 17.91
CA SER A 509 -13.95 23.08 18.08
C SER A 509 -14.45 23.23 19.51
N LEU A 510 -13.59 23.02 20.51
CA LEU A 510 -13.91 23.26 21.92
C LEU A 510 -14.14 24.75 22.19
N CYS A 511 -13.30 25.63 21.64
CA CYS A 511 -13.52 27.09 21.70
C CYS A 511 -14.84 27.48 21.01
N ALA A 512 -15.11 26.96 19.82
CA ALA A 512 -16.33 27.24 19.08
C ALA A 512 -17.58 26.78 19.84
N LEU A 513 -17.51 25.63 20.52
CA LEU A 513 -18.59 25.12 21.36
C LEU A 513 -18.87 26.02 22.56
N LEU A 514 -17.81 26.49 23.25
CA LEU A 514 -17.94 27.41 24.39
C LEU A 514 -18.44 28.80 23.97
N ILE A 515 -17.98 29.33 22.84
CA ILE A 515 -18.43 30.62 22.30
C ILE A 515 -19.92 30.53 21.89
N SER A 516 -20.32 29.45 21.22
CA SER A 516 -21.72 29.19 20.90
C SER A 516 -22.59 29.10 22.16
N MET A 517 -22.08 28.45 23.22
CA MET A 517 -22.75 28.38 24.53
C MET A 517 -22.99 29.77 25.13
N TYR A 518 -21.96 30.61 25.12
CA TYR A 518 -22.03 31.95 25.68
C TYR A 518 -23.06 32.83 24.96
N PHE A 519 -23.13 32.76 23.62
CA PHE A 519 -24.14 33.53 22.87
C PHE A 519 -25.56 33.06 23.12
N VAL A 520 -25.78 31.75 23.24
CA VAL A 520 -27.11 31.23 23.60
C VAL A 520 -27.49 31.56 25.05
N ALA A 521 -26.52 31.57 25.96
CA ALA A 521 -26.73 31.96 27.36
C ALA A 521 -27.12 33.43 27.50
N THR A 522 -26.46 34.32 26.76
CA THR A 522 -26.64 35.78 26.86
C THR A 522 -27.74 36.33 25.95
N GLY A 523 -28.15 35.62 24.90
CA GLY A 523 -29.19 36.06 23.97
C GLY A 523 -28.72 37.22 23.09
N ARG A 524 -29.49 38.33 23.03
CA ARG A 524 -29.06 39.55 22.32
C ARG A 524 -27.90 40.23 23.08
N PRO A 525 -26.99 40.91 22.37
CA PRO A 525 -26.01 41.76 23.03
C PRO A 525 -26.71 42.82 23.91
N PRO A 526 -26.05 43.30 24.98
CA PRO A 526 -26.62 44.29 25.90
C PRO A 526 -27.23 45.48 25.14
N SER A 527 -28.45 45.88 25.52
CA SER A 527 -29.12 47.05 24.91
C SER A 527 -28.37 48.36 25.15
N ASP A 528 -27.53 48.39 26.19
CA ASP A 528 -26.56 49.45 26.41
C ASP A 528 -25.41 49.35 25.40
N ILE A 529 -25.42 50.28 24.44
CA ILE A 529 -24.41 50.43 23.38
C ILE A 529 -22.99 50.46 23.98
N LYS A 530 -22.81 51.09 25.15
CA LYS A 530 -21.49 51.18 25.79
C LYS A 530 -21.00 49.81 26.22
N THR A 531 -21.82 49.04 26.92
CA THR A 531 -21.46 47.69 27.40
C THR A 531 -21.21 46.73 26.23
N GLY A 532 -22.02 46.78 25.17
CA GLY A 532 -21.79 46.00 23.95
C GLY A 532 -20.45 46.33 23.27
N MET A 533 -20.15 47.63 23.09
CA MET A 533 -18.88 48.09 22.53
C MET A 533 -17.67 47.66 23.37
N TRP A 534 -17.78 47.66 24.70
CA TRP A 534 -16.71 47.19 25.59
C TRP A 534 -16.40 45.70 25.41
N ILE A 535 -17.42 44.85 25.24
CA ILE A 535 -17.22 43.41 25.00
C ILE A 535 -16.54 43.17 23.65
N PHE A 536 -16.98 43.89 22.60
CA PHE A 536 -16.33 43.82 21.28
C PHE A 536 -14.87 44.27 21.33
N LEU A 537 -14.58 45.33 22.08
CA LEU A 537 -13.21 45.81 22.28
C LEU A 537 -12.34 44.78 22.99
N ILE A 538 -12.86 44.11 24.04
CA ILE A 538 -12.16 43.04 24.77
C ILE A 538 -11.80 41.87 23.82
N ILE A 539 -12.75 41.44 22.99
CA ILE A 539 -12.54 40.36 22.01
C ILE A 539 -11.50 40.79 20.95
N ALA A 540 -11.61 42.02 20.43
CA ALA A 540 -10.69 42.56 19.45
C ALA A 540 -9.25 42.71 20.00
N ILE A 541 -9.09 43.17 21.24
CA ILE A 541 -7.80 43.26 21.93
C ILE A 541 -7.21 41.86 22.13
N SER A 542 -8.06 40.89 22.50
CA SER A 542 -7.62 39.50 22.70
C SER A 542 -7.14 38.85 21.40
N ALA A 543 -7.90 39.02 20.33
CA ALA A 543 -7.54 38.55 19.00
C ALA A 543 -6.30 39.28 18.46
N LEU A 544 -6.15 40.58 18.71
CA LEU A 544 -4.97 41.35 18.35
C LEU A 544 -3.72 40.80 19.05
N ALA A 545 -3.80 40.57 20.36
CA ALA A 545 -2.70 39.97 21.12
C ALA A 545 -2.32 38.59 20.57
N ALA A 546 -3.30 37.73 20.25
CA ALA A 546 -3.06 36.41 19.67
C ALA A 546 -2.44 36.46 18.27
N PHE A 547 -2.92 37.35 17.39
CA PHE A 547 -2.36 37.52 16.04
C PHE A 547 -0.95 38.12 16.08
N LEU A 548 -0.70 39.11 16.94
CA LEU A 548 0.64 39.66 17.14
C LEU A 548 1.59 38.61 17.72
N TRP A 549 1.14 37.86 18.73
CA TRP A 549 1.89 36.74 19.30
C TRP A 549 2.24 35.70 18.23
N LEU A 550 1.26 35.33 17.40
CA LEU A 550 1.45 34.42 16.27
C LEU A 550 2.41 34.98 15.22
N ALA A 551 2.40 36.29 14.94
CA ALA A 551 3.34 36.90 14.00
C ALA A 551 4.78 36.90 14.53
N LEU A 552 4.95 37.30 15.79
CA LEU A 552 6.22 37.40 16.48
C LEU A 552 6.84 36.02 16.69
N ARG A 553 6.06 35.07 17.20
CA ARG A 553 6.52 33.71 17.44
C ARG A 553 6.54 32.88 16.16
N GLY A 554 5.62 33.07 15.23
CA GLY A 554 5.64 32.36 13.94
C GLY A 554 6.69 32.89 12.94
N ASN A 555 7.49 33.91 13.28
CA ASN A 555 8.50 34.54 12.43
C ASN A 555 7.95 34.98 11.05
N TYR A 556 6.83 35.70 11.05
CA TYR A 556 6.13 36.11 9.81
C TYR A 556 6.92 37.15 8.97
N HIS A 557 7.94 37.76 9.57
CA HIS A 557 8.82 38.75 8.95
C HIS A 557 9.97 38.14 8.12
N ILE A 558 10.16 36.81 8.18
CA ILE A 558 11.27 36.13 7.50
C ILE A 558 10.74 35.44 6.24
N ARG A 559 11.03 36.03 5.07
CA ARG A 559 10.80 35.42 3.75
C ARG A 559 12.10 34.75 3.29
N GLN A 560 12.09 33.43 3.21
CA GLN A 560 13.13 32.63 2.57
C GLN A 560 12.45 31.88 1.42
N ASP A 561 12.58 32.41 0.21
CA ASP A 561 12.10 31.72 -1.00
C ASP A 561 13.23 30.84 -1.52
N PRO A 562 13.05 29.50 -1.62
CA PRO A 562 14.14 28.59 -1.98
C PRO A 562 14.59 28.69 -3.45
N MET A 563 13.86 29.41 -4.32
CA MET A 563 14.11 29.44 -5.77
C MET A 563 15.12 30.48 -6.27
N GLN A 564 15.66 31.37 -5.42
CA GLN A 564 16.68 32.35 -5.84
C GLN A 564 17.97 32.12 -5.06
N ASN A 565 18.78 31.16 -5.52
CA ASN A 565 20.09 30.88 -4.97
C ASN A 565 21.14 30.79 -6.08
N ASP A 566 21.17 31.78 -6.97
CA ASP A 566 22.45 32.22 -7.52
C ASP A 566 23.11 33.06 -6.43
N SER A 567 24.22 32.57 -5.88
CA SER A 567 24.86 33.12 -4.68
C SER A 567 25.19 34.60 -4.78
N GLU A 568 25.42 35.11 -5.99
CA GLU A 568 25.81 36.51 -6.25
C GLU A 568 24.61 37.47 -6.30
N ILE A 569 23.45 37.00 -6.79
CA ILE A 569 22.20 37.75 -6.76
C ILE A 569 21.59 37.64 -5.36
N ALA A 570 21.65 36.47 -4.73
CA ALA A 570 21.11 36.23 -3.40
C ALA A 570 21.81 37.08 -2.34
N THR A 571 23.15 37.20 -2.33
CA THR A 571 23.87 38.06 -1.36
C THR A 571 23.63 39.55 -1.60
N LYS A 572 23.68 40.02 -2.85
CA LYS A 572 23.31 41.41 -3.19
C LYS A 572 21.85 41.75 -2.90
N THR A 573 20.95 40.77 -2.95
CA THR A 573 19.53 40.93 -2.61
C THR A 573 19.31 40.79 -1.10
N LEU A 574 20.08 39.96 -0.38
CA LEU A 574 20.02 39.81 1.08
C LEU A 574 20.58 41.06 1.77
N GLU A 575 21.75 41.56 1.37
CA GLU A 575 22.36 42.78 1.93
C GLU A 575 21.53 44.04 1.63
N ASN A 576 20.91 44.12 0.44
CA ASN A 576 19.95 45.19 0.15
C ASN A 576 18.63 45.04 0.92
N ASN A 577 18.12 43.81 1.17
CA ASN A 577 16.85 43.60 1.87
C ASN A 577 16.97 43.67 3.40
N THR A 578 18.12 43.30 4.00
CA THR A 578 18.35 43.39 5.44
C THR A 578 18.41 44.85 5.92
N HIS A 579 18.95 45.76 5.10
CA HIS A 579 19.05 47.18 5.45
C HIS A 579 17.85 48.05 5.02
N LYS A 580 17.04 47.66 4.02
CA LYS A 580 15.92 48.50 3.53
C LYS A 580 14.49 48.07 3.92
N SER A 581 14.23 46.89 4.52
CA SER A 581 12.84 46.38 4.63
C SER A 581 12.35 45.90 6.02
N CYS A 582 12.88 46.42 7.13
CA CYS A 582 12.33 46.07 8.46
C CYS A 582 11.05 46.84 8.83
N LYS A 583 10.96 48.13 8.50
CA LYS A 583 9.81 48.99 8.85
C LYS A 583 8.50 48.64 8.11
N PRO A 584 8.46 48.44 6.78
CA PRO A 584 7.20 48.13 6.08
C PRO A 584 6.65 46.75 6.46
N THR A 585 7.51 45.80 6.80
CA THR A 585 7.13 44.43 7.19
C THR A 585 6.48 44.39 8.58
N ILE A 586 7.05 45.11 9.56
CA ILE A 586 6.45 45.23 10.91
C ILE A 586 5.14 46.02 10.84
N LEU A 587 5.09 47.10 10.05
CA LEU A 587 3.86 47.87 9.84
C LEU A 587 2.76 47.00 9.21
N ALA A 588 3.08 46.21 8.19
CA ALA A 588 2.13 45.28 7.57
C ALA A 588 1.67 44.18 8.55
N ILE A 589 2.56 43.67 9.41
CA ILE A 589 2.18 42.71 10.46
C ILE A 589 1.21 43.34 11.46
N ILE A 590 1.48 44.56 11.94
CA ILE A 590 0.62 45.25 12.91
C ILE A 590 -0.72 45.59 12.25
N LEU A 591 -0.71 46.20 11.06
CA LEU A 591 -1.91 46.61 10.34
C LEU A 591 -2.79 45.39 9.97
N SER A 592 -2.20 44.33 9.41
CA SER A 592 -2.95 43.10 9.11
C SER A 592 -3.51 42.42 10.35
N SER A 593 -2.81 42.49 11.50
CA SER A 593 -3.30 41.92 12.77
C SER A 593 -4.45 42.75 13.36
N ILE A 594 -4.42 44.08 13.23
CA ILE A 594 -5.50 44.99 13.65
C ILE A 594 -6.74 44.76 12.78
N VAL A 595 -6.58 44.72 11.46
CA VAL A 595 -7.72 44.52 10.55
C VAL A 595 -8.31 43.13 10.72
N ALA A 596 -7.48 42.09 10.88
CA ALA A 596 -7.96 40.73 11.12
C ALA A 596 -8.66 40.59 12.49
N SER A 597 -8.17 41.23 13.55
CA SER A 597 -8.81 41.20 14.86
C SER A 597 -10.13 41.97 14.88
N ALA A 598 -10.20 43.11 14.18
CA ALA A 598 -11.42 43.88 13.98
C ALA A 598 -12.45 43.08 13.17
N ALA A 599 -12.04 42.46 12.06
CA ALA A 599 -12.90 41.60 11.25
C ALA A 599 -13.41 40.39 12.04
N PHE A 600 -12.54 39.75 12.84
CA PHE A 600 -12.94 38.65 13.73
C PHE A 600 -14.01 39.08 14.73
N ALA A 601 -13.78 40.18 15.47
CA ALA A 601 -14.75 40.70 16.43
C ALA A 601 -16.07 41.15 15.76
N PHE A 602 -15.98 41.75 14.58
CA PHE A 602 -17.13 42.20 13.80
C PHE A 602 -18.00 41.04 13.29
N LEU A 603 -17.40 40.02 12.66
CA LEU A 603 -18.12 38.83 12.18
C LEU A 603 -18.77 38.07 13.34
N LEU A 604 -18.06 37.96 14.46
CA LEU A 604 -18.59 37.35 15.67
C LEU A 604 -19.76 38.17 16.24
N GLY A 605 -19.68 39.50 16.17
CA GLY A 605 -20.77 40.40 16.55
C GLY A 605 -22.00 40.32 15.67
N ILE A 606 -21.81 40.21 14.35
CA ILE A 606 -22.91 39.95 13.41
C ILE A 606 -23.61 38.65 13.78
N TYR A 607 -22.85 37.58 14.03
CA TYR A 607 -23.43 36.30 14.44
C TYR A 607 -24.21 36.43 15.76
N TRP A 608 -23.66 37.12 16.77
CA TRP A 608 -24.34 37.34 18.05
C TRP A 608 -25.62 38.18 17.91
N MET A 609 -25.61 39.25 17.10
CA MET A 609 -26.79 40.09 16.85
C MET A 609 -27.94 39.32 16.21
N ASN A 610 -27.63 38.32 15.37
CA ASN A 610 -28.62 37.55 14.63
C ASN A 610 -29.08 36.27 15.35
N ILE A 611 -28.55 35.97 16.54
CA ILE A 611 -28.89 34.72 17.25
C ILE A 611 -30.37 34.64 17.61
N ASN A 612 -30.98 35.75 18.01
CA ASN A 612 -32.41 35.81 18.33
C ASN A 612 -33.27 35.69 17.07
N THR A 613 -32.82 36.22 15.92
CA THR A 613 -33.51 36.04 14.63
C THR A 613 -33.56 34.57 14.22
N ILE A 614 -32.47 33.83 14.47
CA ILE A 614 -32.42 32.37 14.26
C ILE A 614 -33.39 31.68 15.22
N TYR A 615 -33.41 32.09 16.49
CA TYR A 615 -34.38 31.59 17.50
C TYR A 615 -35.83 31.80 17.05
N ASP A 616 -36.18 33.02 16.63
CA ASP A 616 -37.53 33.42 16.24
C ASP A 616 -37.99 32.67 14.97
N PHE A 617 -37.09 32.53 13.98
CA PHE A 617 -37.37 31.80 12.74
C PHE A 617 -37.65 30.30 12.98
N VAL A 618 -36.88 29.66 13.87
CA VAL A 618 -37.05 28.25 14.21
C VAL A 618 -38.28 28.03 15.07
N ASN A 619 -38.52 28.90 16.06
CA ASN A 619 -39.71 28.83 16.92
C ASN A 619 -41.01 28.91 16.11
N LEU A 620 -41.03 29.65 14.99
CA LEU A 620 -42.18 29.73 14.08
C LEU A 620 -42.64 28.36 13.55
N HIS A 621 -41.73 27.40 13.43
CA HIS A 621 -42.01 26.08 12.88
C HIS A 621 -42.37 25.02 13.96
N THR A 622 -42.26 25.30 15.26
CA THR A 622 -42.62 24.46 16.44
C THR A 622 -42.06 23.02 16.52
N ILE A 623 -41.34 22.55 15.50
CA ILE A 623 -40.93 21.13 15.37
C ILE A 623 -39.61 20.83 16.11
N ILE A 624 -38.66 21.77 16.17
CA ILE A 624 -37.28 21.53 16.63
C ILE A 624 -36.90 22.56 17.70
N ASP A 625 -36.20 22.13 18.76
CA ASP A 625 -35.64 23.05 19.77
C ASP A 625 -34.59 23.98 19.13
N PRO A 626 -34.78 25.32 19.14
CA PRO A 626 -33.82 26.27 18.57
C PRO A 626 -32.41 26.14 19.14
N GLU A 627 -32.25 25.72 20.41
CA GLU A 627 -30.95 25.50 21.03
C GLU A 627 -30.16 24.39 20.33
N LYS A 628 -30.85 23.35 19.85
CA LYS A 628 -30.20 22.25 19.12
C LYS A 628 -29.71 22.69 17.76
N ILE A 629 -30.48 23.50 17.04
CA ILE A 629 -30.05 24.05 15.74
C ILE A 629 -28.79 24.88 15.92
N ILE A 630 -28.74 25.72 16.95
CA ILE A 630 -27.56 26.53 17.25
C ILE A 630 -26.36 25.66 17.66
N ALA A 631 -26.57 24.58 18.42
CA ALA A 631 -25.49 23.63 18.72
C ALA A 631 -24.93 22.93 17.47
N VAL A 632 -25.79 22.64 16.48
CA VAL A 632 -25.38 22.03 15.20
C VAL A 632 -24.64 23.02 14.30
N THR A 633 -25.13 24.25 14.17
CA THR A 633 -24.62 25.24 13.21
C THR A 633 -23.59 26.21 13.80
N GLY A 634 -23.64 26.48 15.10
CA GLY A 634 -22.78 27.46 15.78
C GLY A 634 -21.30 27.08 15.75
N VAL A 635 -20.98 25.80 16.01
CA VAL A 635 -19.59 25.32 15.93
C VAL A 635 -19.02 25.52 14.51
N PRO A 636 -19.68 25.06 13.42
CA PRO A 636 -19.28 25.37 12.05
C PRO A 636 -19.08 26.86 11.76
N ILE A 637 -20.06 27.71 12.12
CA ILE A 637 -20.02 29.15 11.82
C ILE A 637 -18.82 29.80 12.51
N ILE A 638 -18.57 29.49 13.79
CA ILE A 638 -17.45 30.07 14.55
C ILE A 638 -16.11 29.59 14.01
N LEU A 639 -15.99 28.31 13.62
CA LEU A 639 -14.79 27.79 12.95
C LEU A 639 -14.55 28.48 11.59
N GLU A 640 -15.61 28.82 10.86
CA GLU A 640 -15.52 29.57 9.60
C GLU A 640 -15.10 31.02 9.85
N ILE A 641 -15.62 31.67 10.91
CA ILE A 641 -15.19 33.01 11.33
C ILE A 641 -13.68 33.02 11.67
N PHE A 642 -13.17 32.01 12.37
CA PHE A 642 -11.73 31.85 12.58
C PHE A 642 -10.96 31.73 11.26
N SER A 643 -11.49 30.97 10.31
CA SER A 643 -10.87 30.75 9.00
C SER A 643 -10.84 32.04 8.17
N ILE A 644 -11.94 32.78 8.10
CA ILE A 644 -12.05 34.07 7.39
C ILE A 644 -11.09 35.10 7.99
N ALA A 645 -10.99 35.20 9.32
CA ALA A 645 -10.07 36.14 9.97
C ALA A 645 -8.60 35.86 9.58
N VAL A 646 -8.23 34.59 9.48
CA VAL A 646 -6.89 34.19 9.00
C VAL A 646 -6.71 34.50 7.51
N ILE A 647 -7.73 34.23 6.68
CA ILE A 647 -7.69 34.52 5.23
C ILE A 647 -7.53 36.02 4.98
N ILE A 648 -8.28 36.87 5.68
CA ILE A 648 -8.17 38.34 5.61
C ILE A 648 -6.75 38.77 5.95
N ARG A 649 -6.19 38.22 7.04
CA ARG A 649 -4.82 38.50 7.42
C ARG A 649 -3.82 38.09 6.33
N MET A 650 -3.97 36.89 5.78
CA MET A 650 -3.11 36.38 4.70
C MET A 650 -3.20 37.26 3.46
N ALA A 651 -4.41 37.70 3.08
CA ALA A 651 -4.64 38.59 1.95
C ALA A 651 -3.97 39.96 2.15
N LEU A 652 -4.09 40.55 3.34
CA LEU A 652 -3.46 41.84 3.69
C LEU A 652 -1.94 41.78 3.75
N MET A 653 -1.39 40.63 4.17
CA MET A 653 0.05 40.43 4.12
C MET A 653 0.57 40.30 2.68
N GLY A 654 -0.29 39.89 1.72
CA GLY A 654 0.05 39.81 0.30
C GLY A 654 1.39 39.10 0.07
N ASN A 655 2.26 39.72 -0.72
CA ASN A 655 3.58 39.21 -1.09
C ASN A 655 4.56 39.07 0.10
N LEU A 656 4.23 39.59 1.28
CA LEU A 656 5.04 39.42 2.49
C LEU A 656 4.81 38.05 3.15
N PHE A 657 3.71 37.35 2.82
CA PHE A 657 3.39 36.04 3.37
C PHE A 657 3.87 34.92 2.44
N PRO A 658 4.85 34.09 2.85
CA PRO A 658 5.46 33.08 1.96
C PRO A 658 4.50 31.97 1.50
N ASP A 659 4.70 31.46 0.28
CA ASP A 659 3.81 30.46 -0.34
C ASP A 659 3.74 29.13 0.42
N TYR A 660 4.86 28.66 0.99
CA TYR A 660 4.86 27.43 1.80
C TYR A 660 3.98 27.55 3.06
N ARG A 661 3.84 28.76 3.62
CA ARG A 661 2.96 29.00 4.77
C ARG A 661 1.50 29.10 4.33
N ARG A 662 1.24 29.67 3.15
CA ARG A 662 -0.09 29.68 2.52
C ARG A 662 -0.59 28.24 2.31
N GLU A 663 0.27 27.37 1.78
CA GLU A 663 -0.03 25.95 1.60
C GLU A 663 -0.36 25.25 2.94
N TRP A 664 0.39 25.52 4.00
CA TRP A 664 0.09 24.95 5.33
C TRP A 664 -1.29 25.40 5.85
N TRP A 665 -1.61 26.69 5.73
CA TRP A 665 -2.92 27.21 6.13
C TRP A 665 -4.05 26.66 5.26
N GLY A 666 -3.83 26.51 3.95
CA GLY A 666 -4.78 25.88 3.03
C GLY A 666 -5.07 24.43 3.42
N ARG A 667 -4.04 23.65 3.79
CA ARG A 667 -4.20 22.28 4.31
C ARG A 667 -4.97 22.27 5.62
N LEU A 668 -4.65 23.15 6.57
CA LEU A 668 -5.39 23.27 7.83
C LEU A 668 -6.87 23.60 7.58
N GLY A 669 -7.16 24.52 6.66
CA GLY A 669 -8.52 24.81 6.20
C GLY A 669 -9.24 23.54 5.71
N GLY A 670 -8.56 22.69 4.95
CA GLY A 670 -9.08 21.38 4.55
C GLY A 670 -9.31 20.40 5.71
N TYR A 671 -8.56 20.46 6.81
CA TYR A 671 -8.86 19.69 8.02
C TYR A 671 -10.10 20.23 8.75
N ILE A 672 -10.22 21.56 8.88
CA ILE A 672 -11.37 22.21 9.51
C ILE A 672 -12.66 21.90 8.75
N HIS A 673 -12.68 22.03 7.42
CA HIS A 673 -13.86 21.75 6.61
C HIS A 673 -14.31 20.28 6.67
N ARG A 674 -13.34 19.34 6.72
CA ARG A 674 -13.66 17.92 6.95
C ARG A 674 -14.31 17.69 8.31
N PHE A 675 -13.85 18.37 9.35
CA PHE A 675 -14.47 18.31 10.68
C PHE A 675 -15.84 18.97 10.69
N ILE A 676 -16.02 20.13 10.06
CA ILE A 676 -17.31 20.82 9.93
C ILE A 676 -18.35 19.90 9.31
N LEU A 677 -18.02 19.25 8.18
CA LEU A 677 -18.92 18.31 7.52
C LEU A 677 -19.29 17.13 8.46
N PHE A 678 -18.30 16.57 9.15
CA PHE A 678 -18.53 15.50 10.13
C PHE A 678 -19.43 15.95 11.28
N TRP A 679 -19.17 17.12 11.86
CA TRP A 679 -19.96 17.69 12.96
C TRP A 679 -21.41 17.91 12.55
N ILE A 680 -21.65 18.54 11.39
CA ILE A 680 -23.01 18.78 10.89
C ILE A 680 -23.77 17.47 10.75
N ILE A 681 -23.18 16.47 10.07
CA ILE A 681 -23.85 15.18 9.81
C ILE A 681 -24.18 14.45 11.12
N VAL A 682 -23.21 14.31 12.02
CA VAL A 682 -23.39 13.52 13.25
C VAL A 682 -24.27 14.25 14.27
N SER A 683 -24.12 15.57 14.42
CA SER A 683 -24.94 16.35 15.34
C SER A 683 -26.37 16.53 14.83
N PHE A 684 -26.56 16.65 13.51
CA PHE A 684 -27.90 16.61 12.92
C PHE A 684 -28.59 15.26 13.20
N ALA A 685 -27.87 14.15 12.98
CA ALA A 685 -28.38 12.81 13.26
C ALA A 685 -28.67 12.59 14.75
N SER A 686 -27.81 13.08 15.66
CA SER A 686 -27.96 12.89 17.11
C SER A 686 -29.04 13.79 17.73
N LEU A 687 -29.10 15.07 17.34
CA LEU A 687 -29.91 16.08 18.05
C LEU A 687 -31.21 16.44 17.33
N ILE A 688 -31.13 16.74 16.02
CA ILE A 688 -32.27 17.27 15.26
C ILE A 688 -33.20 16.15 14.79
N MET A 689 -32.62 15.03 14.34
CA MET A 689 -33.39 13.92 13.78
C MET A 689 -34.39 13.32 14.78
N HIS A 690 -34.02 13.30 16.06
CA HIS A 690 -34.89 12.90 17.15
C HIS A 690 -36.20 13.71 17.21
N ASP A 691 -36.11 15.03 17.13
CA ASP A 691 -37.30 15.91 17.20
C ASP A 691 -38.21 15.72 15.98
N LEU A 692 -37.60 15.50 14.81
CA LEU A 692 -38.33 15.16 13.60
C LEU A 692 -39.08 13.83 13.77
N TRP A 693 -38.44 12.79 14.33
CA TRP A 693 -39.11 11.53 14.63
C TRP A 693 -40.30 11.72 15.55
N LYS A 694 -40.13 12.44 16.66
CA LYS A 694 -41.21 12.70 17.62
C LYS A 694 -42.38 13.45 16.97
N TYR A 695 -42.11 14.44 16.12
CA TYR A 695 -43.14 15.18 15.41
C TYR A 695 -43.91 14.31 14.41
N TYR A 696 -43.19 13.57 13.56
CA TYR A 696 -43.82 12.68 12.59
C TYR A 696 -44.59 11.54 13.27
N PHE A 697 -43.99 10.86 14.27
CA PHE A 697 -44.64 9.76 15.00
C PHE A 697 -45.84 10.21 15.82
N LYS A 698 -45.79 11.38 16.48
CA LYS A 698 -46.95 11.95 17.18
C LYS A 698 -48.09 12.33 16.24
N ARG A 699 -47.79 12.67 14.99
CA ARG A 699 -48.79 12.89 13.93
C ARG A 699 -49.26 11.58 13.27
N LEU A 700 -48.59 10.46 13.59
CA LEU A 700 -48.82 9.10 13.11
C LEU A 700 -49.43 8.18 14.18
N ASP A 701 -49.98 8.71 15.28
CA ASP A 701 -50.72 7.93 16.32
C ASP A 701 -51.93 7.13 15.77
N THR A 702 -52.25 7.26 14.47
CA THR A 702 -53.23 6.44 13.73
C THR A 702 -52.64 5.31 12.89
N MET A 703 -51.32 5.13 12.83
CA MET A 703 -50.66 4.21 11.90
C MET A 703 -49.96 3.06 12.64
N ASP A 704 -50.47 1.85 12.38
CA ASP A 704 -50.10 0.58 12.99
C ASP A 704 -48.60 0.25 12.82
N ILE A 705 -48.06 -0.67 13.64
CA ILE A 705 -46.67 -1.18 13.54
C ILE A 705 -46.33 -1.60 12.09
N LEU A 706 -47.34 -2.06 11.33
CA LEU A 706 -47.27 -2.40 9.91
C LEU A 706 -46.80 -1.26 8.99
N THR A 707 -47.15 -0.01 9.26
CA THR A 707 -46.78 1.15 8.43
C THR A 707 -45.35 1.62 8.68
N THR A 708 -44.88 1.54 9.92
CA THR A 708 -43.44 1.76 10.23
C THR A 708 -42.58 0.64 9.62
N LEU A 709 -43.05 -0.61 9.71
CA LEU A 709 -42.48 -1.74 8.98
C LEU A 709 -42.57 -1.56 7.46
N GLY A 710 -43.58 -0.86 6.94
CA GLY A 710 -43.74 -0.53 5.52
C GLY A 710 -42.76 0.53 5.01
N ILE A 711 -42.45 1.57 5.81
CA ILE A 711 -41.42 2.57 5.47
C ILE A 711 -40.01 1.96 5.56
N MET A 712 -39.74 1.18 6.62
CA MET A 712 -38.50 0.40 6.74
C MET A 712 -38.39 -0.69 5.67
N GLY A 713 -39.52 -1.30 5.30
CA GLY A 713 -39.67 -2.27 4.21
C GLY A 713 -39.43 -1.65 2.84
N GLY A 714 -39.93 -0.43 2.61
CA GLY A 714 -39.69 0.35 1.40
C GLY A 714 -38.23 0.79 1.28
N TRP A 715 -37.62 1.26 2.38
CA TRP A 715 -36.18 1.59 2.43
C TRP A 715 -35.32 0.35 2.16
N SER A 716 -35.58 -0.76 2.85
CA SER A 716 -34.86 -2.02 2.63
C SER A 716 -35.09 -2.59 1.23
N GLY A 717 -36.28 -2.41 0.64
CA GLY A 717 -36.59 -2.77 -0.74
C GLY A 717 -35.80 -1.95 -1.77
N VAL A 718 -35.76 -0.61 -1.62
CA VAL A 718 -34.98 0.29 -2.50
C VAL A 718 -33.49 -0.01 -2.39
N VAL A 719 -33.01 -0.29 -1.18
CA VAL A 719 -31.62 -0.67 -0.92
C VAL A 719 -31.32 -2.04 -1.52
N GLY A 720 -32.17 -3.04 -1.29
CA GLY A 720 -32.00 -4.38 -1.84
C GLY A 720 -31.98 -4.37 -3.36
N TRP A 721 -32.88 -3.62 -3.99
CA TRP A 721 -32.89 -3.39 -5.43
C TRP A 721 -31.63 -2.66 -5.92
N GLY A 722 -31.22 -1.60 -5.21
CA GLY A 722 -30.04 -0.80 -5.56
C GLY A 722 -28.72 -1.57 -5.40
N VAL A 723 -28.60 -2.41 -4.37
CA VAL A 723 -27.47 -3.31 -4.16
C VAL A 723 -27.43 -4.36 -5.26
N LYS A 724 -28.56 -5.02 -5.56
CA LYS A 724 -28.67 -5.99 -6.66
C LYS A 724 -28.21 -5.36 -7.98
N LYS A 725 -28.72 -4.17 -8.33
CA LYS A 725 -28.32 -3.44 -9.53
C LYS A 725 -26.86 -2.99 -9.52
N ALA A 726 -26.29 -2.66 -8.36
CA ALA A 726 -24.88 -2.31 -8.24
C ALA A 726 -23.96 -3.50 -8.56
N PHE A 727 -24.31 -4.70 -8.09
CA PHE A 727 -23.60 -5.93 -8.43
C PHE A 727 -23.71 -6.27 -9.92
N GLU A 728 -24.91 -6.14 -10.52
CA GLU A 728 -25.11 -6.29 -11.97
C GLU A 728 -24.32 -5.23 -12.78
N SER A 729 -24.20 -3.99 -12.30
CA SER A 729 -23.52 -2.91 -13.04
C SER A 729 -21.99 -2.96 -13.01
N LYS A 730 -21.40 -3.76 -12.11
CA LYS A 730 -19.95 -4.04 -12.13
C LYS A 730 -19.54 -4.85 -13.36
N GLU A 731 -20.51 -5.44 -14.05
CA GLU A 731 -20.33 -6.34 -15.19
C GLU A 731 -20.55 -5.62 -16.54
N GLU A 732 -21.29 -4.49 -16.58
CA GLU A 732 -21.52 -3.69 -17.80
C GLU A 732 -20.53 -2.50 -17.95
N THR A 733 -19.23 -2.74 -18.03
CA THR A 733 -18.26 -1.66 -18.33
C THR A 733 -18.19 -1.28 -19.82
N SER A 734 -18.81 -2.04 -20.73
CA SER A 734 -18.70 -1.82 -22.18
C SER A 734 -19.80 -0.90 -22.77
N LYS A 735 -21.02 -0.87 -22.23
CA LYS A 735 -22.07 -0.01 -22.78
C LYS A 735 -22.01 1.40 -22.20
N LYS A 736 -21.37 2.31 -22.94
CA LYS A 736 -21.53 3.79 -22.84
C LYS A 736 -22.97 4.26 -23.16
N THR A 737 -24.00 3.54 -22.72
CA THR A 737 -25.36 4.07 -22.72
C THR A 737 -25.53 5.01 -21.54
N LYS A 738 -25.97 6.24 -21.81
CA LYS A 738 -26.36 7.27 -20.82
C LYS A 738 -27.59 6.81 -20.02
N ASN A 739 -27.46 5.73 -19.26
CA ASN A 739 -28.58 5.14 -18.53
C ASN A 739 -28.76 5.91 -17.20
N PRO A 740 -29.93 6.55 -16.95
CA PRO A 740 -30.18 7.28 -15.70
C PRO A 740 -30.08 6.38 -14.46
N THR A 741 -30.28 5.07 -14.64
CA THR A 741 -30.08 4.02 -13.63
C THR A 741 -28.65 4.00 -13.07
N ALA A 742 -27.62 4.24 -13.88
CA ALA A 742 -26.22 4.28 -13.42
C ALA A 742 -25.94 5.47 -12.49
N LYS A 743 -26.68 6.59 -12.64
CA LYS A 743 -26.62 7.72 -11.69
C LYS A 743 -27.33 7.39 -10.38
N ILE A 744 -28.46 6.69 -10.45
CA ILE A 744 -29.22 6.24 -9.27
C ILE A 744 -28.39 5.27 -8.42
N ILE A 745 -27.70 4.31 -9.04
CA ILE A 745 -26.82 3.34 -8.34
C ILE A 745 -25.73 4.05 -7.52
N LYS A 746 -25.18 5.18 -8.00
CA LYS A 746 -24.18 5.95 -7.25
C LYS A 746 -24.75 6.65 -6.00
N ILE A 747 -26.06 6.86 -5.94
CA ILE A 747 -26.75 7.54 -4.83
C ILE A 747 -27.23 6.54 -3.76
N VAL A 748 -27.54 5.29 -4.13
CA VAL A 748 -28.04 4.24 -3.22
C VAL A 748 -27.23 4.10 -1.92
N PRO A 749 -25.88 4.05 -1.93
CA PRO A 749 -25.12 3.92 -0.69
C PRO A 749 -25.30 5.10 0.27
N PHE A 750 -25.54 6.30 -0.25
CA PHE A 750 -25.79 7.50 0.57
C PHE A 750 -27.18 7.45 1.20
N ILE A 751 -28.21 7.05 0.45
CA ILE A 751 -29.58 6.83 0.99
C ILE A 751 -29.53 5.78 2.10
N PHE A 752 -28.77 4.72 1.88
CA PHE A 752 -28.57 3.67 2.87
C PHE A 752 -27.86 4.20 4.13
N MET A 753 -26.79 4.98 3.98
CA MET A 753 -26.05 5.57 5.10
C MET A 753 -26.94 6.51 5.93
N ILE A 754 -27.77 7.32 5.27
CA ILE A 754 -28.79 8.15 5.92
C ILE A 754 -29.76 7.25 6.71
N GLY A 755 -30.24 6.15 6.12
CA GLY A 755 -31.09 5.16 6.80
C GLY A 755 -30.46 4.57 8.07
N VAL A 756 -29.17 4.22 8.03
CA VAL A 756 -28.46 3.72 9.22
C VAL A 756 -28.34 4.79 10.31
N LEU A 757 -28.05 6.04 9.92
CA LEU A 757 -28.03 7.16 10.87
C LEU A 757 -29.43 7.41 11.48
N LEU A 758 -30.48 7.29 10.67
CA LEU A 758 -31.88 7.42 11.10
C LEU A 758 -32.25 6.37 12.16
N ILE A 759 -31.94 5.10 11.89
CA ILE A 759 -32.20 3.99 12.81
C ILE A 759 -31.36 4.14 14.08
N GLY A 760 -30.07 4.46 13.94
CA GLY A 760 -29.17 4.68 15.08
C GLY A 760 -29.64 5.80 16.00
N SER A 761 -30.13 6.90 15.42
CA SER A 761 -30.72 8.04 16.17
C SER A 761 -31.94 7.62 16.99
N TRP A 762 -32.88 6.90 16.36
CA TRP A 762 -34.08 6.39 17.02
C TRP A 762 -33.79 5.39 18.15
N ILE A 763 -32.84 4.47 17.94
CA ILE A 763 -32.41 3.54 19.00
C ILE A 763 -31.76 4.29 20.17
N ASN A 764 -30.86 5.24 19.86
CA ASN A 764 -30.18 6.05 20.88
C ASN A 764 -31.19 6.83 21.74
N GLU A 765 -32.25 7.36 21.13
CA GLU A 765 -33.37 7.98 21.85
C GLU A 765 -34.05 7.00 22.80
N LYS A 766 -34.50 5.83 22.31
CA LYS A 766 -35.24 4.86 23.14
C LYS A 766 -34.43 4.34 24.32
N ILE A 767 -33.12 4.23 24.18
CA ILE A 767 -32.22 3.85 25.28
C ILE A 767 -32.10 4.99 26.31
N ARG A 768 -32.08 6.25 25.86
CA ARG A 768 -31.89 7.44 26.73
C ARG A 768 -33.19 7.92 27.40
N PHE A 769 -34.33 7.77 26.75
CA PHE A 769 -35.63 8.27 27.19
C PHE A 769 -36.71 7.18 27.09
N PRO A 770 -36.72 6.18 27.99
CA PRO A 770 -37.74 5.12 27.97
C PRO A 770 -39.13 5.64 28.37
N ASP A 771 -40.17 5.26 27.61
CA ASP A 771 -41.56 5.75 27.78
C ASP A 771 -42.29 5.20 29.03
N ASN A 772 -41.71 4.26 29.77
CA ASN A 772 -42.43 3.39 30.71
C ASN A 772 -42.60 3.93 32.16
N GLY A 773 -42.56 5.24 32.41
CA GLY A 773 -42.93 5.78 33.72
C GLY A 773 -42.08 5.32 34.93
N LEU A 774 -40.92 4.67 34.72
CA LEU A 774 -39.87 4.45 35.73
C LEU A 774 -39.11 5.76 36.00
N THR A 775 -39.87 6.81 36.31
CA THR A 775 -39.43 8.15 36.65
C THR A 775 -39.40 8.31 38.17
N PRO A 776 -38.35 7.80 38.84
CA PRO A 776 -37.74 8.61 39.89
C PRO A 776 -36.20 8.69 39.83
N ILE A 777 -35.51 7.97 38.95
CA ILE A 777 -34.03 8.03 38.83
C ILE A 777 -33.56 9.15 37.87
N TYR A 778 -34.47 9.69 37.05
CA TYR A 778 -34.15 10.54 35.89
C TYR A 778 -34.60 12.01 36.00
N SER A 779 -35.12 12.48 37.14
CA SER A 779 -35.65 13.84 37.30
C SER A 779 -34.84 14.72 38.27
N GLY A 780 -33.52 14.54 38.36
CA GLY A 780 -32.64 15.31 39.25
C GLY A 780 -31.30 15.75 38.62
N LYS A 781 -30.50 16.54 39.36
CA LYS A 781 -29.17 17.06 38.96
C LYS A 781 -28.19 15.99 38.42
N TRP A 782 -28.45 14.70 38.68
CA TRP A 782 -27.65 13.54 38.26
C TRP A 782 -27.98 13.01 36.84
N HIS A 783 -28.94 13.61 36.12
CA HIS A 783 -29.34 13.18 34.77
C HIS A 783 -28.17 13.19 33.75
N TRP A 784 -27.29 14.19 33.83
CA TRP A 784 -26.09 14.26 32.99
C TRP A 784 -25.09 13.13 33.33
N CYS A 785 -24.87 12.84 34.62
CA CYS A 785 -23.98 11.76 35.05
C CYS A 785 -24.48 10.37 34.61
N ASN A 786 -25.79 10.13 34.67
CA ASN A 786 -26.39 8.87 34.24
C ASN A 786 -26.27 8.66 32.72
N ASN A 787 -26.48 9.70 31.93
CA ASN A 787 -26.31 9.65 30.47
C ASN A 787 -24.85 9.44 30.05
N LEU A 788 -23.92 10.11 30.75
CA LEU A 788 -22.50 9.89 30.55
C LEU A 788 -22.09 8.46 30.91
N LEU A 789 -22.62 7.91 32.02
CA LEU A 789 -22.39 6.51 32.41
C LEU A 789 -22.88 5.55 31.33
N LEU A 790 -24.06 5.78 30.75
CA LEU A 790 -24.58 4.99 29.63
C LEU A 790 -23.62 5.02 28.44
N THR A 791 -23.12 6.20 28.04
CA THR A 791 -22.12 6.32 26.97
C THR A 791 -20.84 5.55 27.28
N LEU A 792 -20.36 5.61 28.53
CA LEU A 792 -19.20 4.86 28.96
C LEU A 792 -19.43 3.34 28.94
N VAL A 793 -20.63 2.88 29.30
CA VAL A 793 -21.04 1.47 29.20
C VAL A 793 -21.09 1.03 27.74
N LEU A 794 -21.72 1.81 26.85
CA LEU A 794 -21.74 1.54 25.40
C LEU A 794 -20.33 1.48 24.81
N ALA A 795 -19.46 2.42 25.19
CA ALA A 795 -18.07 2.42 24.79
C ALA A 795 -17.32 1.19 25.32
N GLY A 796 -17.52 0.83 26.59
CA GLY A 796 -16.94 -0.34 27.22
C GLY A 796 -17.33 -1.65 26.54
N ILE A 797 -18.63 -1.82 26.23
CA ILE A 797 -19.13 -2.98 25.47
C ILE A 797 -18.56 -2.98 24.06
N THR A 798 -18.53 -1.83 23.38
CA THR A 798 -17.95 -1.71 22.02
C THR A 798 -16.48 -2.13 22.01
N LEU A 799 -15.69 -1.70 23.00
CA LEU A 799 -14.28 -2.05 23.13
C LEU A 799 -14.08 -3.53 23.46
N LEU A 800 -14.89 -4.09 24.36
CA LEU A 800 -14.87 -5.52 24.71
C LEU A 800 -15.19 -6.39 23.50
N LEU A 801 -16.26 -6.06 22.77
CA LEU A 801 -16.67 -6.77 21.57
C LEU A 801 -15.66 -6.60 20.44
N SER A 802 -15.09 -5.40 20.25
CA SER A 802 -14.01 -5.15 19.27
C SER A 802 -12.75 -5.97 19.54
N TRP A 803 -12.46 -6.27 20.80
CA TRP A 803 -11.36 -7.14 21.20
C TRP A 803 -11.67 -8.63 20.96
N ARG A 804 -12.92 -9.05 21.14
CA ARG A 804 -13.33 -10.46 20.99
C ARG A 804 -13.72 -10.86 19.57
N ILE A 805 -14.32 -9.94 18.81
CA ILE A 805 -14.81 -10.18 17.45
C ILE A 805 -13.70 -9.83 16.48
N GLY A 806 -12.99 -10.86 16.01
CA GLY A 806 -11.93 -10.71 15.03
C GLY A 806 -12.46 -10.30 13.66
N VAL A 807 -11.84 -9.28 13.07
CA VAL A 807 -12.22 -8.81 11.72
C VAL A 807 -12.10 -9.93 10.69
N ASN A 808 -11.10 -10.80 10.74
CA ASN A 808 -10.98 -11.89 9.76
C ASN A 808 -11.92 -13.06 10.07
N GLU A 809 -12.05 -13.42 11.35
CA GLU A 809 -12.75 -14.61 11.82
C GLU A 809 -14.25 -14.58 11.49
N PHE A 810 -14.88 -13.43 11.68
CA PHE A 810 -16.31 -13.25 11.39
C PHE A 810 -16.55 -12.68 9.98
N SER A 811 -15.68 -12.94 9.02
CA SER A 811 -15.90 -12.63 7.59
C SER A 811 -16.46 -13.85 6.83
N LEU A 812 -16.78 -13.68 5.54
CA LEU A 812 -17.10 -14.81 4.65
C LEU A 812 -15.86 -15.61 4.21
N HIS A 813 -14.65 -15.08 4.46
CA HIS A 813 -13.41 -15.70 3.98
C HIS A 813 -13.23 -17.13 4.47
N HIS A 814 -13.47 -17.43 5.75
CA HIS A 814 -13.29 -18.79 6.28
C HIS A 814 -14.22 -19.81 5.63
N PHE A 815 -15.48 -19.42 5.42
CA PHE A 815 -16.46 -20.27 4.74
C PHE A 815 -15.98 -20.59 3.32
N TYR A 816 -15.63 -19.55 2.57
CA TYR A 816 -15.11 -19.65 1.21
C TYR A 816 -13.82 -20.49 1.13
N ARG A 817 -12.84 -20.20 1.98
CA ARG A 817 -11.56 -20.92 2.10
C ARG A 817 -11.79 -22.41 2.33
N ASN A 818 -12.65 -22.78 3.27
CA ASN A 818 -12.89 -24.18 3.59
C ASN A 818 -13.53 -24.94 2.42
N ARG A 819 -14.48 -24.31 1.71
CA ARG A 819 -15.11 -24.89 0.51
C ARG A 819 -14.10 -25.11 -0.62
N LEU A 820 -13.21 -24.13 -0.86
CA LEU A 820 -12.12 -24.30 -1.83
C LEU A 820 -11.15 -25.41 -1.44
N ILE A 821 -10.72 -25.46 -0.16
CA ILE A 821 -9.81 -26.52 0.32
C ILE A 821 -10.43 -27.90 0.09
N ARG A 822 -11.72 -28.08 0.40
CA ARG A 822 -12.41 -29.36 0.19
C ARG A 822 -12.52 -29.73 -1.30
N ALA A 823 -12.84 -28.76 -2.16
CA ALA A 823 -13.04 -29.01 -3.59
C ALA A 823 -11.71 -29.31 -4.30
N PHE A 824 -10.69 -28.48 -4.08
CA PHE A 824 -9.42 -28.57 -4.80
C PHE A 824 -8.38 -29.39 -4.02
N LEU A 825 -8.03 -29.02 -2.80
CA LEU A 825 -6.99 -29.75 -2.07
C LEU A 825 -7.48 -31.11 -1.55
N GLY A 826 -8.75 -31.25 -1.20
CA GLY A 826 -9.35 -32.53 -0.79
C GLY A 826 -9.39 -33.56 -1.92
N ALA A 827 -9.44 -33.13 -3.18
CA ALA A 827 -9.45 -34.00 -4.36
C ALA A 827 -8.21 -34.90 -4.45
N THR A 828 -7.08 -34.44 -3.93
CA THR A 828 -5.78 -35.12 -4.08
C THR A 828 -5.48 -36.07 -2.91
N ARG A 829 -6.40 -36.23 -1.94
CA ARG A 829 -6.29 -37.23 -0.86
C ARG A 829 -6.70 -38.62 -1.36
N SER A 830 -6.01 -39.65 -0.86
CA SER A 830 -6.44 -41.04 -1.07
C SER A 830 -7.82 -41.28 -0.44
N ARG A 831 -8.62 -42.17 -1.04
CA ARG A 831 -9.97 -42.48 -0.55
C ARG A 831 -9.92 -43.08 0.86
N ALA A 832 -9.00 -44.03 1.06
CA ALA A 832 -8.84 -44.74 2.32
C ALA A 832 -8.45 -43.80 3.46
N ASP A 833 -7.53 -42.85 3.22
CA ASP A 833 -7.08 -41.94 4.27
C ASP A 833 -8.17 -40.92 4.61
N ARG A 834 -8.82 -40.34 3.60
CA ARG A 834 -9.85 -39.32 3.82
C ARG A 834 -11.09 -39.90 4.52
N ILE A 835 -11.48 -41.15 4.24
CA ILE A 835 -12.59 -41.79 4.97
C ILE A 835 -12.27 -41.93 6.47
N LYS A 836 -11.00 -42.15 6.82
CA LYS A 836 -10.58 -42.29 8.23
C LYS A 836 -10.53 -40.96 8.97
N THR A 837 -10.13 -39.87 8.29
CA THR A 837 -9.85 -38.59 8.94
C THR A 837 -10.92 -37.52 8.73
N ALA A 838 -11.73 -37.61 7.67
CA ALA A 838 -12.77 -36.62 7.40
C ALA A 838 -13.92 -36.73 8.41
N ASN A 839 -14.41 -35.57 8.84
CA ASN A 839 -15.61 -35.52 9.67
C ASN A 839 -16.82 -35.99 8.86
N ALA A 840 -17.49 -37.05 9.33
CA ALA A 840 -18.62 -37.65 8.61
C ALA A 840 -19.83 -36.71 8.46
N PHE A 841 -20.02 -35.77 9.39
CA PHE A 841 -21.12 -34.82 9.37
C PHE A 841 -20.85 -33.64 8.42
N THR A 842 -19.67 -33.02 8.51
CA THR A 842 -19.36 -31.81 7.72
C THR A 842 -18.69 -32.11 6.39
N GLY A 843 -18.09 -33.30 6.24
CA GLY A 843 -17.28 -33.69 5.10
C GLY A 843 -15.94 -32.94 4.99
N PHE A 844 -15.56 -32.15 6.00
CA PHE A 844 -14.27 -31.46 6.07
C PHE A 844 -13.21 -32.32 6.77
N ASP A 845 -11.96 -32.20 6.32
CA ASP A 845 -10.79 -32.84 6.90
C ASP A 845 -9.70 -31.77 7.08
N THR A 846 -9.13 -31.66 8.27
CA THR A 846 -8.04 -30.72 8.55
C THR A 846 -6.77 -31.07 7.77
N ASN A 847 -6.61 -32.33 7.37
CA ASN A 847 -5.49 -32.82 6.58
C ASN A 847 -5.68 -32.59 5.06
N ASP A 848 -6.82 -32.03 4.64
CA ASP A 848 -7.01 -31.61 3.24
C ASP A 848 -6.04 -30.46 2.89
N ASP A 849 -5.64 -29.63 3.85
CA ASP A 849 -4.72 -28.50 3.66
C ASP A 849 -3.25 -28.88 3.89
N ILE A 850 -2.32 -28.15 3.25
CA ILE A 850 -0.87 -28.43 3.30
C ILE A 850 -0.13 -27.13 3.66
N LEU A 851 0.91 -27.22 4.51
CA LEU A 851 1.76 -26.07 4.80
C LEU A 851 2.50 -25.61 3.53
N LEU A 852 2.43 -24.31 3.21
CA LEU A 852 3.09 -23.77 2.01
C LEU A 852 4.62 -23.96 2.07
N SER A 853 5.21 -23.82 3.27
CA SER A 853 6.64 -24.05 3.53
C SER A 853 7.10 -25.49 3.30
N SER A 854 6.17 -26.46 3.22
CA SER A 854 6.48 -27.86 2.94
C SER A 854 6.62 -28.16 1.45
N ILE A 855 6.31 -27.21 0.56
CA ILE A 855 6.37 -27.37 -0.90
C ILE A 855 7.80 -27.10 -1.40
N CYS A 856 8.73 -27.93 -0.92
CA CYS A 856 10.15 -27.89 -1.26
C CYS A 856 10.66 -29.32 -1.58
N VAL A 857 11.76 -29.41 -2.30
CA VAL A 857 12.42 -30.65 -2.73
C VAL A 857 12.82 -31.50 -1.53
N GLU A 858 13.32 -30.88 -0.46
CA GLU A 858 13.71 -31.57 0.79
C GLU A 858 12.55 -32.32 1.45
N ASN A 859 11.32 -31.86 1.20
CA ASN A 859 10.11 -32.49 1.70
C ASN A 859 9.43 -33.37 0.62
N GLY A 860 10.08 -33.66 -0.51
CA GLY A 860 9.55 -34.53 -1.57
C GLY A 860 8.63 -33.86 -2.59
N TYR A 861 8.75 -32.55 -2.83
CA TYR A 861 8.07 -31.87 -3.93
C TYR A 861 9.03 -31.55 -5.08
N PHE A 862 8.77 -32.09 -6.26
CA PHE A 862 9.64 -31.91 -7.44
C PHE A 862 8.97 -31.17 -8.60
N GLY A 863 7.76 -30.63 -8.40
CA GLY A 863 7.03 -29.88 -9.44
C GLY A 863 7.58 -28.47 -9.69
N PRO A 864 6.91 -27.70 -10.57
CA PRO A 864 7.20 -26.28 -10.76
C PRO A 864 7.06 -25.50 -9.44
N PHE A 865 7.96 -24.57 -9.18
CA PHE A 865 7.96 -23.72 -8.00
C PHE A 865 6.71 -22.82 -8.01
N PRO A 866 5.81 -22.93 -7.01
CA PRO A 866 4.55 -22.21 -7.03
C PRO A 866 4.71 -20.76 -6.57
N LEU A 867 4.13 -19.85 -7.34
CA LEU A 867 3.95 -18.44 -7.03
C LEU A 867 2.45 -18.15 -6.98
N ILE A 868 1.93 -17.91 -5.78
CA ILE A 868 0.52 -17.59 -5.58
C ILE A 868 0.42 -16.09 -5.37
N ASN A 869 -0.13 -15.39 -6.35
CA ASN A 869 -0.17 -13.93 -6.38
C ASN A 869 -1.45 -13.41 -5.72
N ALA A 870 -1.29 -12.42 -4.84
CA ALA A 870 -2.37 -11.68 -4.22
C ALA A 870 -2.14 -10.18 -4.41
N ALA A 871 -3.21 -9.38 -4.32
CA ALA A 871 -3.09 -7.93 -4.35
C ALA A 871 -2.98 -7.37 -2.94
N LEU A 872 -1.90 -6.66 -2.66
CA LEU A 872 -1.79 -5.79 -1.49
C LEU A 872 -2.56 -4.50 -1.73
N ASN A 873 -3.63 -4.25 -0.98
CA ASN A 873 -4.40 -3.03 -1.13
C ASN A 873 -3.70 -1.82 -0.48
N ALA A 874 -3.43 -0.79 -1.27
CA ALA A 874 -2.75 0.44 -0.88
C ALA A 874 -3.53 1.67 -1.37
N THR A 875 -4.77 1.84 -0.89
CA THR A 875 -5.65 2.94 -1.31
C THR A 875 -5.27 4.28 -0.70
N VAL A 876 -4.56 4.28 0.43
CA VAL A 876 -3.89 5.46 0.98
C VAL A 876 -2.49 5.51 0.41
N VAL A 877 -2.30 6.41 -0.55
CA VAL A 877 -1.09 6.45 -1.37
C VAL A 877 -0.11 7.46 -0.78
N SER A 878 1.04 6.98 -0.34
CA SER A 878 2.17 7.82 0.07
C SER A 878 3.03 8.28 -1.11
N ALA A 879 2.90 7.64 -2.28
CA ALA A 879 3.72 7.87 -3.48
C ALA A 879 2.83 8.16 -4.71
N LEU A 880 2.85 9.41 -5.19
CA LEU A 880 1.92 9.92 -6.21
C LEU A 880 1.96 9.16 -7.55
N ASP A 881 3.07 8.51 -7.88
CA ASP A 881 3.28 7.71 -9.10
C ASP A 881 2.40 6.46 -9.18
N ARG A 882 1.73 6.08 -8.08
CA ARG A 882 0.89 4.87 -8.00
C ARG A 882 -0.55 5.13 -7.56
N GLN A 883 -0.99 6.39 -7.65
CA GLN A 883 -2.33 6.83 -7.24
C GLN A 883 -3.46 6.06 -7.94
N ASP A 884 -3.27 5.71 -9.21
CA ASP A 884 -4.28 5.00 -10.00
C ASP A 884 -4.30 3.49 -9.75
N ARG A 885 -3.17 2.91 -9.33
CA ARG A 885 -3.04 1.45 -9.13
C ARG A 885 -3.75 1.00 -7.86
N LYS A 886 -3.60 1.77 -6.77
CA LYS A 886 -4.14 1.49 -5.42
C LYS A 886 -3.83 0.07 -4.89
N ALA A 887 -2.93 -0.67 -5.51
CA ALA A 887 -2.50 -2.02 -5.13
C ALA A 887 -1.08 -2.33 -5.61
N GLU A 888 -0.45 -3.33 -4.97
CA GLU A 888 0.86 -3.88 -5.33
C GLU A 888 0.82 -5.43 -5.33
N SER A 889 1.79 -6.06 -6.01
CA SER A 889 1.97 -7.51 -6.00
C SER A 889 2.42 -8.01 -4.61
N PHE A 890 1.64 -8.92 -4.03
CA PHE A 890 2.02 -9.68 -2.84
C PHE A 890 2.14 -11.15 -3.21
N ILE A 891 3.25 -11.78 -2.84
CA ILE A 891 3.55 -13.17 -3.21
C ILE A 891 3.49 -14.07 -2.00
N PHE A 892 2.83 -15.21 -2.16
CA PHE A 892 3.01 -16.39 -1.33
C PHE A 892 3.84 -17.42 -2.09
N SER A 893 5.07 -17.68 -1.64
CA SER A 893 5.91 -18.77 -2.16
C SER A 893 6.36 -19.72 -1.03
N PRO A 894 6.83 -20.94 -1.34
CA PRO A 894 7.26 -21.90 -0.33
C PRO A 894 8.37 -21.39 0.60
N LEU A 895 9.27 -20.56 0.07
CA LEU A 895 10.42 -20.06 0.82
C LEU A 895 10.12 -18.72 1.51
N TYR A 896 9.46 -17.79 0.80
CA TYR A 896 9.24 -16.43 1.28
C TYR A 896 7.85 -15.89 0.94
N CYS A 897 7.28 -15.11 1.87
CA CYS A 897 6.04 -14.36 1.67
C CYS A 897 6.29 -12.86 1.84
N GLY A 898 5.68 -12.03 1.00
CA GLY A 898 5.85 -10.58 1.12
C GLY A 898 5.64 -9.80 -0.17
N TYR A 899 6.07 -8.55 -0.11
CA TYR A 899 6.00 -7.60 -1.20
C TYR A 899 7.16 -6.59 -1.11
N ASP A 900 7.46 -5.96 -2.24
CA ASP A 900 8.38 -4.84 -2.32
C ASP A 900 7.70 -3.59 -2.88
N PHE A 901 8.10 -2.41 -2.40
CA PHE A 901 7.51 -1.14 -2.76
C PHE A 901 8.38 -0.30 -3.71
N SER A 902 9.57 -0.75 -4.10
CA SER A 902 10.54 0.07 -4.84
C SER A 902 11.38 -0.76 -5.81
N PRO A 903 11.37 -0.46 -7.13
CA PRO A 903 12.37 -0.94 -8.08
C PRO A 903 13.57 0.02 -8.25
N THR A 904 13.52 1.26 -7.74
CA THR A 904 14.40 2.35 -8.23
C THR A 904 15.07 3.26 -7.20
N ARG A 905 14.87 3.11 -5.88
CA ARG A 905 15.56 3.98 -4.89
C ARG A 905 16.47 3.24 -3.93
N SER A 906 17.73 3.67 -3.90
CA SER A 906 18.71 3.46 -2.83
C SER A 906 18.51 4.53 -1.76
N SER A 907 17.53 4.34 -0.88
CA SER A 907 17.53 4.99 0.44
C SER A 907 16.42 4.41 1.30
N THR A 908 16.77 3.41 2.09
CA THR A 908 15.91 2.96 3.19
C THR A 908 15.95 4.00 4.30
N TYR A 909 15.03 4.96 4.28
CA TYR A 909 14.67 5.63 5.52
C TYR A 909 13.69 4.72 6.24
N ASN A 910 14.07 4.22 7.43
CA ASN A 910 13.08 3.82 8.41
C ASN A 910 12.38 5.09 8.89
N ILE A 911 11.40 5.56 8.11
CA ILE A 911 10.49 6.62 8.51
C ILE A 911 9.43 5.92 9.37
N ASP A 912 9.42 6.24 10.67
CA ASP A 912 8.37 5.83 11.60
C ASP A 912 8.18 4.31 11.81
N HIS A 913 9.27 3.53 11.90
CA HIS A 913 9.26 2.09 12.19
C HIS A 913 8.62 1.23 11.09
N THR A 914 8.89 1.58 9.82
CA THR A 914 8.45 0.83 8.64
C THR A 914 9.65 0.68 7.69
N TYR A 915 10.07 -0.55 7.40
CA TYR A 915 11.13 -0.82 6.42
C TYR A 915 10.66 -0.55 4.99
N GLU A 916 11.51 -0.44 3.98
CA GLU A 916 11.09 -0.22 2.58
C GLU A 916 10.64 -1.51 1.87
N TYR A 917 11.32 -2.62 2.16
CA TYR A 917 11.10 -3.96 1.62
C TYR A 917 10.44 -4.88 2.65
N GLY A 918 9.78 -5.93 2.19
CA GLY A 918 8.82 -6.68 2.99
C GLY A 918 8.78 -8.18 2.78
N TYR A 919 9.87 -8.87 2.42
CA TYR A 919 9.86 -10.34 2.38
C TYR A 919 10.24 -10.98 3.73
N ARG A 920 9.54 -12.07 4.07
CA ARG A 920 9.71 -12.85 5.30
C ARG A 920 9.75 -14.35 5.00
N PRO A 921 10.51 -15.16 5.77
CA PRO A 921 10.48 -16.60 5.62
C PRO A 921 9.06 -17.16 5.80
N THR A 922 8.59 -17.97 4.86
CA THR A 922 7.21 -18.48 4.85
C THR A 922 6.89 -19.31 6.09
N ALA A 923 7.84 -20.11 6.59
CA ALA A 923 7.65 -20.98 7.75
C ALA A 923 7.24 -20.24 9.05
N GLU A 924 7.51 -18.94 9.15
CA GLU A 924 7.19 -18.12 10.32
C GLU A 924 6.22 -16.97 10.03
N PHE A 925 5.92 -16.73 8.76
CA PHE A 925 5.07 -15.61 8.35
C PHE A 925 3.63 -15.84 8.76
N SER A 926 2.95 -14.83 9.31
CA SER A 926 1.56 -14.92 9.79
C SER A 926 1.31 -15.89 10.95
N ASN A 927 2.15 -16.90 11.17
CA ASN A 927 2.05 -17.84 12.28
C ASN A 927 3.44 -18.38 12.63
N LYS A 928 3.86 -18.23 13.89
CA LYS A 928 5.12 -18.76 14.40
C LYS A 928 5.25 -20.28 14.28
N ASN A 929 4.13 -20.99 14.30
CA ASN A 929 4.09 -22.45 14.39
C ASN A 929 3.87 -23.13 13.02
N GLY A 930 4.29 -22.52 11.90
CA GLY A 930 4.25 -23.20 10.59
C GLY A 930 3.91 -22.35 9.37
N GLY A 931 3.68 -21.04 9.51
CA GLY A 931 3.41 -20.18 8.36
C GLY A 931 1.97 -20.26 7.82
N PRO A 932 1.68 -19.65 6.65
CA PRO A 932 0.42 -19.83 5.95
C PRO A 932 0.34 -21.20 5.25
N THR A 933 -0.88 -21.73 5.13
CA THR A 933 -1.15 -22.94 4.34
C THR A 933 -1.38 -22.63 2.87
N LEU A 934 -1.22 -23.63 2.02
CA LEU A 934 -1.51 -23.57 0.58
C LEU A 934 -2.95 -23.15 0.33
N GLY A 935 -3.90 -23.71 1.09
CA GLY A 935 -5.32 -23.37 0.98
C GLY A 935 -5.64 -21.93 1.41
N THR A 936 -4.92 -21.41 2.40
CA THR A 936 -5.08 -20.00 2.82
C THR A 936 -4.55 -19.05 1.74
N ALA A 937 -3.38 -19.34 1.17
CA ALA A 937 -2.83 -18.55 0.07
C ALA A 937 -3.74 -18.57 -1.16
N MET A 938 -4.27 -19.74 -1.53
CA MET A 938 -5.26 -19.91 -2.60
C MET A 938 -6.52 -19.06 -2.36
N ALA A 939 -7.11 -19.13 -1.17
CA ALA A 939 -8.34 -18.40 -0.86
C ALA A 939 -8.14 -16.88 -0.85
N ILE A 940 -6.98 -16.39 -0.37
CA ILE A 940 -6.65 -14.95 -0.42
C ILE A 940 -6.45 -14.51 -1.88
N SER A 941 -5.73 -15.30 -2.68
CA SER A 941 -5.49 -15.03 -4.10
C SER A 941 -6.79 -15.00 -4.93
N GLY A 942 -7.84 -15.70 -4.51
CA GLY A 942 -9.16 -15.70 -5.14
C GLY A 942 -10.22 -14.83 -4.46
N ALA A 943 -9.84 -13.88 -3.59
CA ALA A 943 -10.78 -13.07 -2.82
C ALA A 943 -11.35 -11.87 -3.62
N ALA A 944 -12.08 -12.15 -4.70
CA ALA A 944 -12.52 -11.15 -5.69
C ALA A 944 -13.51 -10.11 -5.11
N VAL A 945 -14.39 -10.51 -4.19
CA VAL A 945 -15.35 -9.60 -3.55
C VAL A 945 -14.75 -9.03 -2.26
N ASN A 946 -14.22 -7.80 -2.33
CA ASN A 946 -13.62 -7.14 -1.18
C ASN A 946 -13.87 -5.61 -1.18
N PRO A 947 -14.06 -4.96 0.00
CA PRO A 947 -14.20 -3.51 0.12
C PRO A 947 -13.00 -2.73 -0.47
N ASN A 948 -11.81 -3.28 -0.28
CA ASN A 948 -10.58 -2.81 -0.92
C ASN A 948 -10.20 -3.78 -2.04
N SER A 949 -10.24 -3.31 -3.29
CA SER A 949 -10.02 -4.12 -4.51
C SER A 949 -9.11 -3.39 -5.50
N GLY A 950 -7.97 -2.87 -5.00
CA GLY A 950 -7.02 -2.10 -5.81
C GLY A 950 -7.69 -0.96 -6.58
N HIS A 951 -7.45 -0.89 -7.90
CA HIS A 951 -8.03 0.12 -8.79
C HIS A 951 -9.56 0.14 -8.83
N HIS A 952 -10.25 -0.97 -8.47
CA HIS A 952 -11.71 -1.05 -8.40
C HIS A 952 -12.30 -0.51 -7.08
N SER A 953 -11.45 -0.06 -6.14
CA SER A 953 -11.91 0.43 -4.83
C SER A 953 -12.73 1.72 -4.97
N SER A 954 -13.97 1.69 -4.46
CA SER A 954 -14.82 2.87 -4.30
C SER A 954 -15.40 2.91 -2.88
N ALA A 955 -15.35 4.08 -2.22
CA ALA A 955 -15.82 4.23 -0.84
C ALA A 955 -17.30 3.85 -0.64
N PRO A 956 -18.23 4.18 -1.55
CA PRO A 956 -19.63 3.79 -1.40
C PRO A 956 -19.87 2.27 -1.48
N LEU A 957 -19.17 1.57 -2.39
CA LEU A 957 -19.26 0.11 -2.49
C LEU A 957 -18.58 -0.56 -1.29
N ALA A 958 -17.43 -0.04 -0.86
CA ALA A 958 -16.72 -0.53 0.31
C ALA A 958 -17.60 -0.49 1.58
N PHE A 959 -18.38 0.58 1.74
CA PHE A 959 -19.36 0.72 2.81
C PHE A 959 -20.39 -0.43 2.78
N LEU A 960 -21.02 -0.67 1.62
CA LEU A 960 -22.05 -1.71 1.47
C LEU A 960 -21.48 -3.12 1.69
N LEU A 961 -20.34 -3.43 1.05
CA LEU A 961 -19.69 -4.74 1.18
C LEU A 961 -19.29 -5.03 2.64
N THR A 962 -18.79 -4.01 3.36
CA THR A 962 -18.40 -4.15 4.76
C THR A 962 -19.62 -4.39 5.65
N LEU A 963 -20.70 -3.64 5.44
CA LEU A 963 -21.89 -3.72 6.29
C LEU A 963 -22.68 -5.03 6.11
N PHE A 964 -22.79 -5.52 4.87
CA PHE A 964 -23.37 -6.84 4.59
C PHE A 964 -22.36 -7.97 4.76
N ASN A 965 -21.14 -7.67 5.23
CA ASN A 965 -20.06 -8.62 5.45
C ASN A 965 -19.72 -9.48 4.21
N LEU A 966 -19.96 -8.91 3.03
CA LEU A 966 -19.61 -9.48 1.72
C LEU A 966 -18.14 -9.16 1.43
N ARG A 967 -17.25 -9.67 2.28
CA ARG A 967 -15.81 -9.45 2.19
C ARG A 967 -15.05 -10.77 2.29
N LEU A 968 -14.20 -10.99 1.30
CA LEU A 968 -13.32 -12.15 1.20
C LEU A 968 -11.86 -11.78 1.43
N GLY A 969 -11.48 -10.50 1.46
CA GLY A 969 -10.11 -10.08 1.73
C GLY A 969 -9.69 -10.35 3.16
N TRP A 970 -8.37 -10.29 3.40
CA TRP A 970 -7.75 -10.74 4.62
C TRP A 970 -6.77 -9.72 5.19
N TRP A 971 -6.93 -9.35 6.47
CA TRP A 971 -5.98 -8.49 7.17
C TRP A 971 -4.85 -9.30 7.80
N ILE A 972 -3.65 -9.23 7.25
CA ILE A 972 -2.49 -10.02 7.70
C ILE A 972 -1.40 -9.14 8.30
N GLY A 973 -0.56 -9.71 9.17
CA GLY A 973 0.57 -8.99 9.76
C GLY A 973 1.48 -8.37 8.70
N ASN A 974 1.77 -7.07 8.82
CA ASN A 974 2.60 -6.38 7.83
C ASN A 974 4.05 -6.88 7.90
N PRO A 975 4.60 -7.46 6.82
CA PRO A 975 5.97 -7.97 6.82
C PRO A 975 7.03 -6.90 7.05
N ARG A 976 6.72 -5.63 6.76
CA ARG A 976 7.61 -4.47 6.99
C ARG A 976 7.63 -3.99 8.44
N ARG A 977 6.84 -4.60 9.35
CA ARG A 977 6.70 -4.16 10.76
C ARG A 977 6.87 -5.32 11.75
N LYS A 978 6.83 -5.01 13.05
CA LYS A 978 7.05 -5.99 14.15
C LYS A 978 5.96 -7.06 14.24
N LYS A 979 4.73 -6.80 13.79
CA LYS A 979 3.57 -7.72 13.88
C LYS A 979 3.42 -8.71 12.71
N TRP A 980 4.45 -8.90 11.89
CA TRP A 980 4.41 -9.78 10.70
C TRP A 980 4.12 -11.27 10.98
N ARG A 981 4.36 -11.73 12.21
CA ARG A 981 4.07 -13.11 12.65
C ARG A 981 2.63 -13.31 13.15
N ASN A 982 1.81 -12.26 13.13
CA ASN A 982 0.44 -12.32 13.61
C ASN A 982 -0.52 -12.54 12.42
N PRO A 983 -1.47 -13.48 12.51
CA PRO A 983 -2.37 -13.77 11.41
C PRO A 983 -3.50 -12.75 11.29
N ASN A 984 -3.89 -12.15 12.41
CA ASN A 984 -5.07 -11.30 12.54
C ASN A 984 -4.79 -10.11 13.47
N PRO A 985 -5.49 -8.96 13.29
CA PRO A 985 -5.46 -7.87 14.25
C PRO A 985 -6.20 -8.24 15.55
N THR A 986 -5.63 -7.84 16.70
CA THR A 986 -6.20 -8.10 18.03
C THR A 986 -7.37 -7.19 18.39
N PHE A 987 -7.48 -6.03 17.73
CA PHE A 987 -8.61 -5.09 17.87
C PHE A 987 -9.19 -4.86 16.48
N GLY A 988 -10.32 -5.51 16.18
CA GLY A 988 -10.89 -5.58 14.84
C GLY A 988 -11.55 -4.29 14.36
N LEU A 989 -12.15 -3.51 15.27
CA LEU A 989 -12.99 -2.35 14.93
C LEU A 989 -12.26 -1.30 14.06
N LEU A 990 -10.99 -1.02 14.35
CA LEU A 990 -10.22 -0.05 13.57
C LEU A 990 -10.06 -0.47 12.10
N TYR A 991 -9.89 -1.77 11.87
CA TYR A 991 -9.74 -2.34 10.53
C TYR A 991 -11.10 -2.45 9.83
N LEU A 992 -12.15 -2.78 10.58
CA LEU A 992 -13.52 -2.80 10.07
C LEU A 992 -14.00 -1.40 9.65
N ILE A 993 -13.72 -0.36 10.44
CA ILE A 993 -14.02 1.04 10.06
C ILE A 993 -13.22 1.44 8.81
N ARG A 994 -11.98 0.95 8.68
CA ARG A 994 -11.14 1.21 7.51
C ARG A 994 -11.67 0.53 6.25
N ASP A 995 -12.17 -0.69 6.35
CA ASP A 995 -12.90 -1.37 5.27
C ASP A 995 -14.17 -0.58 4.91
N LEU A 996 -14.92 -0.09 5.92
CA LEU A 996 -16.15 0.69 5.73
C LEU A 996 -15.93 1.97 4.90
N ILE A 997 -14.78 2.63 5.06
CA ILE A 997 -14.42 3.85 4.32
C ILE A 997 -13.52 3.58 3.09
N GLY A 998 -13.22 2.32 2.77
CA GLY A 998 -12.37 1.92 1.65
C GLY A 998 -10.92 2.39 1.75
N LYS A 999 -10.35 2.43 2.96
CA LYS A 999 -8.96 2.88 3.22
C LYS A 999 -8.08 1.74 3.73
N SER A 1000 -7.01 1.45 2.99
CA SER A 1000 -5.92 0.55 3.40
C SER A 1000 -4.58 1.27 3.23
N ASP A 1001 -3.71 1.14 4.23
CA ASP A 1001 -2.41 1.81 4.29
C ASP A 1001 -1.31 0.77 4.57
N ILE A 1002 -0.28 0.78 3.73
CA ILE A 1002 0.90 -0.09 3.82
C ILE A 1002 1.81 0.21 5.02
N ASN A 1003 1.62 1.33 5.69
CA ASN A 1003 2.35 1.70 6.90
C ASN A 1003 1.69 1.17 8.17
N MET A 1004 0.56 0.45 8.08
CA MET A 1004 -0.11 -0.10 9.26
C MET A 1004 0.56 -1.38 9.79
N ASN A 1005 0.23 -1.77 11.04
CA ASN A 1005 0.72 -3.04 11.60
C ASN A 1005 0.17 -4.28 10.89
N PHE A 1006 -0.98 -4.15 10.23
CA PHE A 1006 -1.61 -5.18 9.41
C PHE A 1006 -1.98 -4.56 8.07
N VAL A 1007 -1.87 -5.34 7.00
CA VAL A 1007 -2.18 -4.94 5.62
C VAL A 1007 -3.32 -5.79 5.07
N CYS A 1008 -4.13 -5.21 4.20
CA CYS A 1008 -5.27 -5.89 3.57
C CYS A 1008 -4.85 -6.54 2.26
N LEU A 1009 -4.97 -7.87 2.18
CA LEU A 1009 -4.76 -8.65 0.96
C LEU A 1009 -6.10 -9.02 0.33
N SER A 1010 -6.14 -9.09 -1.00
CA SER A 1010 -7.30 -9.49 -1.80
C SER A 1010 -6.88 -10.25 -3.05
N ASP A 1011 -7.83 -10.55 -3.93
CA ASP A 1011 -7.58 -11.26 -5.19
C ASP A 1011 -6.39 -10.68 -5.96
N GLY A 1012 -5.51 -11.57 -6.46
CA GLY A 1012 -4.36 -11.17 -7.26
C GLY A 1012 -4.74 -10.42 -8.52
N GLY A 1013 -5.93 -10.67 -9.07
CA GLY A 1013 -6.49 -10.00 -10.24
C GLY A 1013 -6.75 -8.51 -10.06
N HIS A 1014 -6.90 -8.02 -8.82
CA HIS A 1014 -6.95 -6.58 -8.56
C HIS A 1014 -5.60 -5.87 -8.83
N PHE A 1015 -4.52 -6.64 -8.97
CA PHE A 1015 -3.24 -6.17 -9.45
C PHE A 1015 -2.93 -6.78 -10.84
N ASP A 1016 -2.61 -8.06 -10.92
CA ASP A 1016 -2.25 -8.72 -12.17
C ASP A 1016 -3.10 -9.99 -12.32
N ASN A 1017 -4.14 -9.92 -13.16
CA ASN A 1017 -5.03 -11.06 -13.38
C ASN A 1017 -4.39 -12.17 -14.22
N MET A 1018 -3.32 -11.87 -14.95
CA MET A 1018 -2.64 -12.84 -15.82
C MET A 1018 -1.64 -13.72 -15.04
N GLY A 1019 -1.12 -13.23 -13.91
CA GLY A 1019 -0.01 -13.88 -13.20
C GLY A 1019 1.33 -13.76 -13.97
N LEU A 1020 1.42 -12.79 -14.88
CA LEU A 1020 2.57 -12.56 -15.75
C LEU A 1020 3.67 -11.75 -15.06
N TYR A 1021 3.29 -10.79 -14.22
CA TYR A 1021 4.19 -9.78 -13.62
C TYR A 1021 5.35 -10.42 -12.85
N GLU A 1022 5.06 -11.41 -12.00
CA GLU A 1022 6.07 -12.06 -11.17
C GLU A 1022 6.99 -13.05 -11.91
N LEU A 1023 6.53 -13.60 -13.04
CA LEU A 1023 7.39 -14.39 -13.94
C LEU A 1023 8.35 -13.48 -14.71
N VAL A 1024 7.84 -12.33 -15.18
CA VAL A 1024 8.67 -11.31 -15.84
C VAL A 1024 9.73 -10.76 -14.88
N ARG A 1025 9.36 -10.50 -13.62
CA ARG A 1025 10.29 -10.07 -12.56
C ARG A 1025 11.45 -11.06 -12.36
N ARG A 1026 11.18 -12.36 -12.50
CA ARG A 1026 12.14 -13.47 -12.38
C ARG A 1026 12.92 -13.77 -13.67
N ARG A 1027 12.79 -12.93 -14.70
CA ARG A 1027 13.51 -13.08 -15.98
C ARG A 1027 13.26 -14.43 -16.66
N CYS A 1028 12.03 -14.94 -16.60
CA CYS A 1028 11.68 -16.16 -17.32
C CYS A 1028 11.90 -15.98 -18.83
N HIS A 1029 12.71 -16.85 -19.43
CA HIS A 1029 13.02 -16.79 -20.86
C HIS A 1029 11.84 -17.24 -21.71
N TYR A 1030 11.06 -18.20 -21.22
CA TYR A 1030 9.86 -18.71 -21.87
C TYR A 1030 8.68 -18.66 -20.89
N ILE A 1031 7.57 -18.05 -21.30
CA ILE A 1031 6.35 -17.96 -20.50
C ILE A 1031 5.17 -18.48 -21.32
N LEU A 1032 4.46 -19.47 -20.77
CA LEU A 1032 3.17 -19.92 -21.31
C LEU A 1032 2.03 -19.39 -20.42
N LEU A 1033 1.13 -18.59 -20.98
CA LEU A 1033 0.04 -17.92 -20.28
C LEU A 1033 -1.31 -18.49 -20.74
N GLY A 1034 -2.03 -19.14 -19.83
CA GLY A 1034 -3.42 -19.56 -20.02
C GLY A 1034 -4.40 -18.51 -19.52
N ASP A 1035 -5.11 -17.87 -20.44
CA ASP A 1035 -6.09 -16.81 -20.17
C ASP A 1035 -7.54 -17.32 -20.24
N GLY A 1036 -8.09 -17.55 -19.05
CA GLY A 1036 -9.49 -17.88 -18.81
C GLY A 1036 -10.32 -16.70 -18.28
N GLU A 1037 -9.85 -15.46 -18.39
CA GLU A 1037 -10.58 -14.23 -18.01
C GLU A 1037 -11.76 -13.96 -18.95
N GLN A 1038 -12.79 -13.28 -18.43
CA GLN A 1038 -13.98 -12.87 -19.18
C GLN A 1038 -13.63 -11.64 -19.99
N ASP A 1039 -13.86 -11.70 -21.28
CA ASP A 1039 -13.50 -10.66 -22.21
C ASP A 1039 -14.46 -10.69 -23.41
N GLU A 1040 -15.68 -10.19 -23.20
CA GLU A 1040 -16.75 -10.19 -24.20
C GLU A 1040 -16.37 -9.46 -25.50
N ASP A 1041 -15.62 -8.37 -25.35
CA ASP A 1041 -15.13 -7.50 -26.43
C ASP A 1041 -13.80 -7.99 -27.04
N ALA A 1042 -13.22 -9.07 -26.51
CA ALA A 1042 -11.89 -9.58 -26.89
C ALA A 1042 -10.80 -8.49 -26.86
N ALA A 1043 -10.91 -7.53 -25.94
CA ALA A 1043 -10.01 -6.38 -25.82
C ALA A 1043 -8.66 -6.74 -25.16
N CYS A 1044 -8.57 -7.91 -24.53
CA CYS A 1044 -7.41 -8.42 -23.81
C CYS A 1044 -6.91 -7.43 -22.74
N GLU A 1045 -7.83 -6.79 -22.00
CA GLU A 1045 -7.50 -5.72 -21.04
C GLU A 1045 -6.53 -6.20 -19.95
N GLY A 1046 -6.74 -7.42 -19.42
CA GLY A 1046 -5.86 -8.02 -18.41
C GLY A 1046 -4.41 -8.14 -18.89
N LEU A 1047 -4.20 -8.61 -20.12
CA LEU A 1047 -2.88 -8.70 -20.75
C LEU A 1047 -2.26 -7.31 -20.97
N ALA A 1048 -3.02 -6.36 -21.54
CA ALA A 1048 -2.55 -5.01 -21.80
C ALA A 1048 -2.11 -4.28 -20.50
N ASN A 1049 -2.88 -4.48 -19.42
CA ASN A 1049 -2.55 -3.94 -18.10
C ASN A 1049 -1.29 -4.58 -17.50
N ALA A 1050 -1.08 -5.89 -17.66
CA ALA A 1050 0.13 -6.57 -17.24
C ALA A 1050 1.37 -6.06 -18.00
N ILE A 1051 1.29 -5.96 -19.33
CA ILE A 1051 2.38 -5.43 -20.18
C ILE A 1051 2.76 -4.00 -19.77
N ARG A 1052 1.76 -3.12 -19.57
CA ARG A 1052 2.01 -1.72 -19.15
C ARG A 1052 2.75 -1.65 -17.81
N ARG A 1053 2.43 -2.54 -16.86
CA ARG A 1053 3.09 -2.59 -15.55
C ARG A 1053 4.51 -3.12 -15.65
N CYS A 1054 4.73 -4.20 -16.41
CA CYS A 1054 6.08 -4.73 -16.66
C CYS A 1054 7.01 -3.67 -17.30
N ARG A 1055 6.47 -2.86 -18.23
CA ARG A 1055 7.18 -1.74 -18.83
C ARG A 1055 7.56 -0.67 -17.80
N ILE A 1056 6.59 -0.21 -17.01
CA ILE A 1056 6.82 0.90 -16.05
C ILE A 1056 7.75 0.47 -14.91
N ASP A 1057 7.55 -0.74 -14.37
CA ASP A 1057 8.21 -1.16 -13.13
C ASP A 1057 9.56 -1.85 -13.37
N PHE A 1058 9.70 -2.60 -14.49
CA PHE A 1058 10.90 -3.37 -14.81
C PHE A 1058 11.62 -2.90 -16.07
N GLY A 1059 11.03 -1.99 -16.86
CA GLY A 1059 11.56 -1.60 -18.18
C GLY A 1059 11.48 -2.72 -19.22
N VAL A 1060 10.68 -3.77 -18.97
CA VAL A 1060 10.54 -4.91 -19.88
C VAL A 1060 9.46 -4.60 -20.91
N GLU A 1061 9.81 -4.70 -22.19
CA GLU A 1061 8.85 -4.58 -23.29
C GLU A 1061 8.36 -5.96 -23.70
N ILE A 1062 7.06 -6.08 -23.96
CA ILE A 1062 6.44 -7.29 -24.48
C ILE A 1062 5.71 -6.89 -25.75
N ASP A 1063 6.16 -7.44 -26.87
CA ASP A 1063 5.59 -7.19 -28.20
C ASP A 1063 4.78 -8.41 -28.63
N ILE A 1064 3.47 -8.23 -28.80
CA ILE A 1064 2.53 -9.31 -29.11
C ILE A 1064 1.39 -8.78 -29.98
N ASP A 1065 1.10 -9.48 -31.08
CA ASP A 1065 0.01 -9.15 -31.98
C ASP A 1065 -1.24 -9.99 -31.67
N ILE A 1066 -2.20 -9.39 -30.98
CA ILE A 1066 -3.46 -10.02 -30.56
C ILE A 1066 -4.56 -9.98 -31.64
N THR A 1067 -4.32 -9.40 -32.82
CA THR A 1067 -5.37 -9.23 -33.84
C THR A 1067 -6.00 -10.55 -34.29
N ALA A 1068 -5.23 -11.65 -34.30
CA ALA A 1068 -5.72 -12.99 -34.62
C ALA A 1068 -6.64 -13.59 -33.55
N ILE A 1069 -6.61 -13.08 -32.31
CA ILE A 1069 -7.52 -13.48 -31.22
C ILE A 1069 -8.77 -12.59 -31.22
N ALA A 1070 -8.61 -11.30 -31.53
CA ALA A 1070 -9.68 -10.31 -31.47
C ALA A 1070 -10.75 -10.46 -32.58
N LYS A 1071 -10.41 -11.09 -33.71
CA LYS A 1071 -11.36 -11.34 -34.81
C LYS A 1071 -12.32 -12.49 -34.44
N LYS A 1072 -13.64 -12.25 -34.47
CA LYS A 1072 -14.68 -13.28 -34.30
C LYS A 1072 -15.05 -13.97 -35.64
N ASP A 1073 -14.05 -14.42 -36.38
CA ASP A 1073 -14.21 -15.08 -37.69
C ASP A 1073 -13.52 -16.46 -37.70
N LYS A 1074 -13.70 -17.24 -38.79
CA LYS A 1074 -13.06 -18.56 -38.99
C LYS A 1074 -11.52 -18.55 -39.00
N GLU A 1075 -10.88 -17.38 -39.05
CA GLU A 1075 -9.42 -17.22 -38.96
C GLU A 1075 -8.93 -16.98 -37.53
N SER A 1076 -9.81 -17.00 -36.54
CA SER A 1076 -9.43 -16.79 -35.14
C SER A 1076 -8.50 -17.91 -34.67
N LYS A 1077 -7.56 -17.56 -33.79
CA LYS A 1077 -6.61 -18.50 -33.19
C LYS A 1077 -6.83 -18.58 -31.69
N HIS A 1078 -6.54 -19.75 -31.12
CA HIS A 1078 -6.47 -19.91 -29.67
C HIS A 1078 -5.13 -19.43 -29.09
N ILE A 1079 -4.06 -19.50 -29.90
CA ILE A 1079 -2.67 -19.26 -29.46
C ILE A 1079 -2.03 -18.14 -30.29
N VAL A 1080 -1.34 -17.23 -29.59
CA VAL A 1080 -0.49 -16.20 -30.19
C VAL A 1080 0.89 -16.19 -29.50
N LYS A 1081 1.93 -15.97 -30.29
CA LYS A 1081 3.30 -15.77 -29.81
C LYS A 1081 3.62 -14.28 -29.71
N GLY A 1082 4.25 -13.89 -28.61
CA GLY A 1082 4.88 -12.60 -28.41
C GLY A 1082 6.36 -12.72 -28.02
N ASP A 1083 7.07 -11.62 -28.17
CA ASP A 1083 8.48 -11.48 -27.81
C ASP A 1083 8.61 -10.70 -26.50
N ILE A 1084 9.44 -11.19 -25.58
CA ILE A 1084 9.78 -10.50 -24.32
C ILE A 1084 11.18 -9.89 -24.47
N ILE A 1085 11.28 -8.57 -24.31
CA ILE A 1085 12.53 -7.82 -24.44
C ILE A 1085 12.93 -7.32 -23.06
N TYR A 1086 13.88 -8.03 -22.47
CA TYR A 1086 14.48 -7.68 -21.20
C TYR A 1086 15.51 -6.55 -21.35
N PRO A 1087 15.56 -5.56 -20.44
CA PRO A 1087 16.61 -4.55 -20.43
C PRO A 1087 18.00 -5.18 -20.46
N GLY A 1088 18.89 -4.67 -21.32
CA GLY A 1088 20.26 -5.18 -21.50
C GLY A 1088 20.40 -6.34 -22.49
N GLU A 1089 19.29 -6.91 -22.98
CA GLU A 1089 19.29 -8.17 -23.75
C GLU A 1089 18.57 -8.04 -25.11
N SER A 1090 18.88 -7.00 -25.89
CA SER A 1090 18.18 -6.75 -27.16
C SER A 1090 18.38 -7.84 -28.22
N GLN A 1091 19.40 -8.71 -28.11
CA GLN A 1091 19.66 -9.81 -29.05
C GLN A 1091 18.96 -11.12 -28.69
N LYS A 1092 18.63 -11.33 -27.42
CA LYS A 1092 18.11 -12.60 -26.90
C LYS A 1092 16.72 -12.36 -26.34
N LYS A 1093 15.75 -12.33 -27.24
CA LYS A 1093 14.34 -12.18 -26.88
C LYS A 1093 13.86 -13.41 -26.13
N GLY A 1094 13.13 -13.21 -25.04
CA GLY A 1094 12.29 -14.24 -24.44
C GLY A 1094 11.03 -14.46 -25.28
N THR A 1095 10.31 -15.55 -25.01
CA THR A 1095 9.08 -15.92 -25.71
C THR A 1095 7.89 -15.92 -24.75
N LEU A 1096 6.80 -15.27 -25.14
CA LEU A 1096 5.49 -15.35 -24.49
C LEU A 1096 4.54 -16.14 -25.40
N ILE A 1097 3.97 -17.23 -24.93
CA ILE A 1097 2.88 -17.95 -25.58
C ILE A 1097 1.59 -17.61 -24.85
N TYR A 1098 0.67 -16.92 -25.52
CA TYR A 1098 -0.61 -16.50 -24.98
C TYR A 1098 -1.72 -17.38 -25.53
N ILE A 1099 -2.43 -18.08 -24.64
CA ILE A 1099 -3.53 -18.99 -24.96
C ILE A 1099 -4.82 -18.37 -24.41
N LYS A 1100 -5.74 -17.96 -25.29
CA LYS A 1100 -7.01 -17.34 -24.90
C LYS A 1100 -8.18 -18.31 -25.07
N THR A 1101 -9.14 -18.19 -24.16
CA THR A 1101 -10.50 -18.76 -24.28
C THR A 1101 -11.25 -18.14 -25.46
N THR A 1102 -11.05 -18.70 -26.66
CA THR A 1102 -11.74 -18.31 -27.90
C THR A 1102 -12.45 -19.49 -28.54
N LEU A 1103 -13.43 -19.21 -29.40
CA LEU A 1103 -14.01 -20.18 -30.33
C LEU A 1103 -13.54 -19.84 -31.76
N THR A 1104 -13.03 -20.84 -32.46
CA THR A 1104 -12.46 -20.77 -33.81
C THR A 1104 -13.29 -21.53 -34.85
N GLY A 1105 -14.30 -22.30 -34.39
CA GLY A 1105 -15.23 -23.04 -35.24
C GLY A 1105 -14.74 -24.44 -35.63
N ASP A 1106 -13.57 -24.83 -35.13
CA ASP A 1106 -12.94 -26.11 -35.38
C ASP A 1106 -12.98 -27.06 -34.16
N GLU A 1107 -13.78 -26.70 -33.15
CA GLU A 1107 -14.01 -27.47 -31.95
C GLU A 1107 -14.82 -28.74 -32.19
N SER A 1108 -14.73 -29.66 -31.24
CA SER A 1108 -15.51 -30.90 -31.24
C SER A 1108 -17.02 -30.66 -31.12
N VAL A 1109 -17.80 -31.66 -31.53
CA VAL A 1109 -19.27 -31.56 -31.64
C VAL A 1109 -19.94 -31.19 -30.31
N ASP A 1110 -19.43 -31.70 -29.20
CA ASP A 1110 -19.88 -31.39 -27.83
C ASP A 1110 -19.71 -29.91 -27.47
N ILE A 1111 -18.53 -29.33 -27.71
CA ILE A 1111 -18.29 -27.90 -27.46
C ILE A 1111 -19.19 -27.03 -28.34
N ARG A 1112 -19.36 -27.42 -29.61
CA ARG A 1112 -20.19 -26.70 -30.57
C ARG A 1112 -21.67 -26.73 -30.20
N GLU A 1113 -22.17 -27.87 -29.74
CA GLU A 1113 -23.55 -28.00 -29.25
C GLU A 1113 -23.76 -27.12 -28.00
N TYR A 1114 -22.85 -27.18 -27.03
CA TYR A 1114 -22.93 -26.36 -25.82
C TYR A 1114 -22.89 -24.86 -26.15
N ALA A 1115 -22.02 -24.44 -27.08
CA ALA A 1115 -21.92 -23.04 -27.53
C ALA A 1115 -23.19 -22.55 -28.25
N LEU A 1116 -23.87 -23.43 -29.00
CA LEU A 1116 -25.16 -23.11 -29.63
C LEU A 1116 -26.29 -23.00 -28.59
N ALA A 1117 -26.26 -23.84 -27.55
CA ALA A 1117 -27.22 -23.79 -26.45
C ALA A 1117 -26.99 -22.59 -25.52
N ASN A 1118 -25.74 -22.13 -25.37
CA ASN A 1118 -25.32 -21.06 -24.46
C ASN A 1118 -24.57 -19.96 -25.22
N PRO A 1119 -25.25 -18.92 -25.75
CA PRO A 1119 -24.64 -17.88 -26.59
C PRO A 1119 -23.51 -17.08 -25.91
N ASP A 1120 -23.52 -17.03 -24.57
CA ASP A 1120 -22.50 -16.33 -23.79
C ASP A 1120 -21.20 -17.14 -23.70
N PHE A 1121 -21.18 -18.44 -24.04
CA PHE A 1121 -19.97 -19.26 -24.01
C PHE A 1121 -19.00 -18.85 -25.14
N PRO A 1122 -17.68 -18.70 -24.88
CA PRO A 1122 -16.94 -19.00 -23.65
C PRO A 1122 -16.77 -17.81 -22.69
N GLN A 1123 -17.53 -16.72 -22.88
CA GLN A 1123 -17.47 -15.46 -22.12
C GLN A 1123 -18.52 -15.34 -20.99
N GLN A 1124 -19.03 -16.46 -20.48
CA GLN A 1124 -19.98 -16.47 -19.35
C GLN A 1124 -19.41 -15.75 -18.12
N SER A 1125 -20.27 -15.11 -17.31
CA SER A 1125 -19.83 -14.24 -16.19
C SER A 1125 -18.89 -14.93 -15.19
N THR A 1126 -17.83 -14.22 -14.78
CA THR A 1126 -16.98 -14.63 -13.64
C THR A 1126 -17.73 -14.68 -12.31
N GLY A 1127 -18.90 -14.03 -12.19
CA GLY A 1127 -19.75 -14.12 -11.01
C GLY A 1127 -20.37 -15.50 -10.82
N ASP A 1128 -20.50 -16.29 -11.89
CA ASP A 1128 -20.99 -17.65 -11.83
C ASP A 1128 -19.90 -18.60 -11.28
N GLN A 1129 -20.15 -19.12 -10.08
CA GLN A 1129 -19.28 -20.09 -9.41
C GLN A 1129 -19.98 -21.45 -9.24
N PHE A 1130 -21.12 -21.67 -9.90
CA PHE A 1130 -22.00 -22.82 -9.70
C PHE A 1130 -22.08 -23.68 -10.97
N PHE A 1131 -20.91 -24.10 -11.48
CA PHE A 1131 -20.84 -24.84 -12.75
C PHE A 1131 -21.57 -26.18 -12.67
N ASP A 1132 -22.38 -26.47 -13.69
CA ASP A 1132 -22.89 -27.81 -13.93
C ASP A 1132 -21.84 -28.70 -14.64
N GLU A 1133 -22.18 -29.96 -14.85
CA GLU A 1133 -21.25 -30.91 -15.47
C GLU A 1133 -20.93 -30.56 -16.93
N ALA A 1134 -21.93 -30.12 -17.70
CA ALA A 1134 -21.76 -29.79 -19.11
C ALA A 1134 -20.88 -28.55 -19.30
N GLN A 1135 -21.09 -27.52 -18.50
CA GLN A 1135 -20.29 -26.30 -18.49
C GLN A 1135 -18.83 -26.62 -18.10
N PHE A 1136 -18.63 -27.42 -17.05
CA PHE A 1136 -17.30 -27.83 -16.61
C PHE A 1136 -16.56 -28.60 -17.72
N GLU A 1137 -17.19 -29.61 -18.32
CA GLU A 1137 -16.55 -30.41 -19.37
C GLU A 1137 -16.29 -29.60 -20.64
N SER A 1138 -17.18 -28.69 -21.03
CA SER A 1138 -16.98 -27.80 -22.18
C SER A 1138 -15.77 -26.89 -22.02
N TYR A 1139 -15.59 -26.23 -20.86
CA TYR A 1139 -14.40 -25.40 -20.62
C TYR A 1139 -13.11 -26.23 -20.53
N ARG A 1140 -13.15 -27.40 -19.88
CA ARG A 1140 -11.99 -28.30 -19.77
C ARG A 1140 -11.56 -28.81 -21.14
N LYS A 1141 -12.52 -29.24 -21.96
CA LYS A 1141 -12.27 -29.74 -23.31
C LYS A 1141 -11.79 -28.62 -24.23
N LEU A 1142 -12.34 -27.41 -24.11
CA LEU A 1142 -11.88 -26.24 -24.86
C LEU A 1142 -10.41 -25.94 -24.57
N GLY A 1143 -10.01 -25.91 -23.30
CA GLY A 1143 -8.60 -25.70 -22.93
C GLY A 1143 -7.65 -26.80 -23.41
N TYR A 1144 -8.13 -28.05 -23.44
CA TYR A 1144 -7.36 -29.16 -24.03
C TYR A 1144 -7.24 -29.02 -25.56
N HIS A 1145 -8.29 -28.57 -26.23
CA HIS A 1145 -8.36 -28.37 -27.69
C HIS A 1145 -7.52 -27.17 -28.16
N SER A 1146 -7.36 -26.15 -27.32
CA SER A 1146 -6.63 -24.91 -27.67
C SER A 1146 -5.19 -25.14 -28.14
N ILE A 1147 -4.55 -26.25 -27.76
CA ILE A 1147 -3.19 -26.63 -28.21
C ILE A 1147 -3.29 -27.89 -29.07
N ARG A 1148 -3.10 -27.77 -30.38
CA ARG A 1148 -3.25 -28.92 -31.30
C ARG A 1148 -1.95 -29.65 -31.52
N LYS A 1149 -0.86 -28.91 -31.73
CA LYS A 1149 0.46 -29.47 -32.00
C LYS A 1149 1.50 -28.89 -31.06
N ILE A 1150 2.54 -29.68 -30.78
CA ILE A 1150 3.66 -29.22 -29.96
C ILE A 1150 4.39 -28.02 -30.59
N ASP A 1151 4.42 -27.94 -31.92
CA ASP A 1151 5.07 -26.86 -32.67
C ASP A 1151 4.46 -25.47 -32.38
N GLU A 1152 3.17 -25.42 -32.04
CA GLU A 1152 2.45 -24.17 -31.68
C GLU A 1152 2.97 -23.58 -30.35
N LEU A 1153 3.59 -24.41 -29.50
CA LEU A 1153 4.17 -23.97 -28.24
C LEU A 1153 5.54 -23.31 -28.44
N HIS A 1154 6.19 -23.47 -29.59
CA HIS A 1154 7.53 -22.90 -29.84
C HIS A 1154 8.53 -23.15 -28.69
N LEU A 1155 8.54 -24.37 -28.16
CA LEU A 1155 9.45 -24.75 -27.07
C LEU A 1155 10.92 -24.70 -27.55
N PRO A 1156 11.87 -24.27 -26.69
CA PRO A 1156 13.27 -24.02 -27.05
C PRO A 1156 14.17 -25.25 -27.15
#